data_AF-A0A521U3K7-F1
#
_entry.id   AF-A0A521U3K7-F1
#
_cell.length_a   1.000
_cell.length_b   1.000
_cell.length_c   1.000
_cell.angle_alpha   90.00
_cell.angle_beta   90.00
_cell.angle_gamma   90.00
#
_symmetry.space_group_name_H-M   'P 1'
#
loop_
_entity.id
_entity.type
_entity.pdbx_description
1 polymer ?
#
loop_
_entity_poly.entity_id
_entity_poly.type
_entity_poly.pdbx_seq_one_letter_code
_entity_poly.pdbx_strand_id
1 'polypeptide(L)'
;MAPRRLRRRRALPARGRKRRDVPRPGGAGGQGGADGPRRRRGHGGHRAAPRGGGRGRQRPPAPRLPPGALPRRHLERTRDHRRPPRRLGARRHGAPHRARRRLPGGHLAAALQPAGVGRDGHRRAAPHLRPLQGARRRAGPGEPRHGGDDLRRPIARRGRVVRARRRRGQLGDGRRGLLQHPGARLGGQRQPRGGRHRLGHHAPRAGEHPRAPGRPRGAPRERARPHQDRRVRDAADPAGCGAGGARGVARQEEHGVKRYRGQLVLAIIVAAFGGYTLWDKFHATSADLEARRRNVWRAFHRERVDRIEVTHTSGRYELVRRAQSWSVRSGSVTRPADAVEVERALSEIEGAEASRTLGPLDADSKRRFGLDAPHTTVVVHEGPEVTARFSLGGAVEREDKVYVEAGAQEGGRDAARTGVVLGRSFAELFDRMSTAYRDRAVADIDPSRLDQVTVTHEARRISMARTGGVWRLTEPAWGRASRGAVEAMTSQLRELRAERVIADEADAATLRRYGLEPPTTRVEMRRGAIEPVVLRLGEPCPGHDAEVTATREGTGTVVCFSRSFADALRVPPEGLRDDRVMSARTDEVSRVRVSGGAPGGAELVLSRTGSTWTATPAGIALDPEALESWLTGLHDIAAAQRLDGDARAAHGIGPGSRTLTIEREGVEGSERIVIGTADATGFYVSRDDEPVVLRFAPSAAETLVVDSLRFRPRALLHDTSDDLRAVLLDVGSMHEEIIRTEDGFRLSRPLAYRADPALVTDLGRQLATLEVERWVSVTPLPEHGLVAPRARVIARFEGRGLPSDGGVDASVAPVRTYALTVGASAPGGGAYAALDGGPGVFVLPRSLVELITQSHLDRSAALVPREELTRLALRFGSPARAVTLVRDGERWRTDSGAPADDARVDALLGTLSAMGALRAFAYGPPGPEMGFAAPTVVVEASYGGDAGARSVRVTVGARYGSGEEAGYYLRRDGLDATLSWPESVIDALRGFSP
;
A
#
# COMPACT_ATOMS: atom_id res chain seq x y z
N MET A 1 50.41 54.71 14.85
CA MET A 1 51.86 54.71 14.56
C MET A 1 52.19 53.66 13.49
N ALA A 2 53.24 53.91 12.71
CA ALA A 2 53.98 53.05 11.78
C ALA A 2 55.40 53.68 11.62
N PRO A 3 56.40 53.20 10.83
CA PRO A 3 56.56 51.99 9.99
C PRO A 3 57.46 50.94 10.73
N ARG A 4 58.30 50.01 10.21
CA ARG A 4 59.02 49.70 8.93
C ARG A 4 59.01 48.15 8.73
N ARG A 5 59.00 47.54 7.53
CA ARG A 5 59.71 47.69 6.22
C ARG A 5 61.16 47.18 6.16
N LEU A 6 61.39 46.03 5.50
CA LEU A 6 62.53 45.80 4.58
C LEU A 6 62.30 44.60 3.62
N ARG A 7 63.07 44.38 2.53
CA ARG A 7 63.04 45.05 1.19
C ARG A 7 63.94 44.31 0.17
N ARG A 8 63.49 44.06 -1.07
CA ARG A 8 64.23 44.05 -2.39
C ARG A 8 63.27 43.48 -3.47
N ARG A 9 63.02 44.09 -4.66
CA ARG A 9 63.88 44.38 -5.86
C ARG A 9 64.30 43.09 -6.60
N ARG A 10 64.26 42.94 -7.93
CA ARG A 10 63.84 43.74 -9.14
C ARG A 10 63.53 42.68 -10.28
N ALA A 11 63.09 42.90 -11.53
CA ALA A 11 62.86 44.04 -12.43
C ALA A 11 61.84 43.69 -13.56
N LEU A 12 61.90 44.42 -14.70
CA LEU A 12 61.27 44.12 -16.01
C LEU A 12 62.34 44.28 -17.12
N PRO A 13 62.12 43.72 -18.32
CA PRO A 13 62.31 44.55 -19.52
C PRO A 13 61.37 44.31 -20.72
N ALA A 14 60.92 45.43 -21.30
CA ALA A 14 60.86 45.76 -22.75
C ALA A 14 60.00 44.96 -23.78
N ARG A 15 59.76 45.62 -24.93
CA ARG A 15 58.96 45.17 -26.09
C ARG A 15 59.80 45.02 -27.36
N GLY A 16 59.64 43.89 -28.06
CA GLY A 16 59.35 43.71 -29.50
C GLY A 16 60.11 44.44 -30.63
N ARG A 17 60.43 43.67 -31.69
CA ARG A 17 60.58 44.01 -33.14
C ARG A 17 60.86 42.68 -33.91
N LYS A 18 60.67 42.49 -35.23
CA LYS A 18 59.74 43.03 -36.27
C LYS A 18 60.06 42.34 -37.61
N ARG A 19 59.08 41.86 -38.41
CA ARG A 19 59.04 41.89 -39.92
C ARG A 19 57.98 40.95 -40.55
N ARG A 20 57.13 41.54 -41.41
CA ARG A 20 56.57 41.08 -42.70
C ARG A 20 55.75 39.78 -42.83
N ASP A 21 54.78 39.66 -43.76
CA ASP A 21 53.66 40.53 -44.22
C ASP A 21 52.93 39.83 -45.41
N VAL A 22 51.66 39.41 -45.25
CA VAL A 22 50.62 39.25 -46.34
C VAL A 22 50.89 38.15 -47.43
N PRO A 23 49.90 37.56 -48.19
CA PRO A 23 48.45 37.79 -48.33
C PRO A 23 47.49 36.57 -48.09
N ARG A 24 46.18 36.81 -48.31
CA ARG A 24 45.06 35.89 -48.65
C ARG A 24 44.54 36.26 -50.07
N PRO A 25 43.65 35.52 -50.79
CA PRO A 25 42.77 34.38 -50.44
C PRO A 25 43.11 33.10 -51.26
N GLY A 26 42.30 32.05 -51.46
CA GLY A 26 40.96 31.67 -50.96
C GLY A 26 39.81 31.72 -52.01
N GLY A 27 39.10 30.60 -52.23
CA GLY A 27 37.98 30.47 -53.20
C GLY A 27 37.60 29.01 -53.53
N ALA A 28 36.62 28.79 -54.41
CA ALA A 28 36.22 27.48 -54.96
C ALA A 28 37.33 26.83 -55.83
N GLY A 29 37.30 25.55 -56.25
CA GLY A 29 36.28 24.50 -56.14
C GLY A 29 35.80 24.01 -57.53
N GLY A 30 35.95 22.70 -57.82
CA GLY A 30 35.31 22.02 -58.97
C GLY A 30 36.21 21.18 -59.88
N GLN A 31 35.69 19.99 -60.25
CA GLN A 31 35.89 19.22 -61.50
C GLN A 31 37.30 18.71 -61.92
N GLY A 32 37.28 17.73 -62.84
CA GLY A 32 38.38 17.44 -63.76
C GLY A 32 39.15 16.14 -63.47
N GLY A 33 39.42 15.34 -64.50
CA GLY A 33 40.22 14.11 -64.35
C GLY A 33 40.89 13.65 -65.65
N ALA A 34 41.48 12.45 -65.57
CA ALA A 34 42.06 11.62 -66.64
C ALA A 34 43.46 11.98 -67.19
N ASP A 35 44.13 10.92 -67.66
CA ASP A 35 45.39 10.78 -68.42
C ASP A 35 46.71 11.37 -67.83
N GLY A 36 47.88 10.72 -67.94
CA GLY A 36 48.29 9.43 -68.54
C GLY A 36 49.77 9.49 -69.02
N PRO A 37 50.39 8.47 -69.67
CA PRO A 37 50.12 7.01 -69.67
C PRO A 37 51.41 6.10 -69.73
N ARG A 38 51.22 4.76 -69.95
CA ARG A 38 52.21 3.69 -70.37
C ARG A 38 53.03 3.02 -69.25
N ARG A 39 53.34 1.69 -69.23
CA ARG A 39 53.20 0.51 -70.16
C ARG A 39 52.57 -0.69 -69.36
N ARG A 40 51.62 -1.55 -69.80
CA ARG A 40 51.50 -2.62 -70.86
C ARG A 40 52.48 -3.81 -70.74
N ARG A 41 52.12 -5.12 -70.85
CA ARG A 41 50.86 -5.94 -71.12
C ARG A 41 50.83 -7.20 -70.17
N GLY A 42 49.87 -8.17 -70.14
CA GLY A 42 48.50 -8.32 -70.72
C GLY A 42 48.10 -9.74 -71.24
N HIS A 43 47.00 -10.34 -70.70
CA HIS A 43 46.14 -11.48 -71.20
C HIS A 43 46.55 -12.98 -70.99
N GLY A 44 45.62 -13.96 -70.95
CA GLY A 44 44.12 -13.93 -70.87
C GLY A 44 43.34 -15.22 -71.29
N GLY A 45 42.02 -15.31 -71.01
CA GLY A 45 41.05 -16.36 -71.47
C GLY A 45 40.53 -17.35 -70.40
N HIS A 46 39.35 -18.04 -70.49
CA HIS A 46 38.19 -17.95 -71.40
C HIS A 46 36.86 -18.56 -70.82
N ARG A 47 35.72 -18.15 -71.44
CA ARG A 47 34.25 -18.33 -71.21
C ARG A 47 33.61 -19.74 -70.97
N ALA A 48 32.35 -19.71 -70.46
CA ALA A 48 31.11 -20.43 -70.93
C ALA A 48 30.39 -21.41 -69.96
N ALA A 49 29.08 -21.65 -70.23
CA ALA A 49 28.14 -22.59 -69.57
C ALA A 49 27.24 -23.26 -70.65
N PRO A 50 26.46 -24.36 -70.41
CA PRO A 50 25.12 -24.26 -69.78
C PRO A 50 24.52 -25.55 -69.12
N ARG A 51 23.23 -25.48 -68.70
CA ARG A 51 22.17 -26.53 -68.61
C ARG A 51 22.50 -27.98 -68.16
N GLY A 52 21.75 -28.48 -67.16
CA GLY A 52 21.53 -29.92 -66.94
C GLY A 52 20.83 -30.23 -65.61
N GLY A 53 20.08 -31.33 -65.53
CA GLY A 53 19.45 -31.82 -64.29
C GLY A 53 19.12 -33.31 -64.36
N GLY A 54 18.93 -33.98 -63.20
CA GLY A 54 18.62 -35.40 -63.16
C GLY A 54 18.69 -36.02 -61.76
N ARG A 55 17.95 -37.13 -61.55
CA ARG A 55 17.93 -37.91 -60.30
C ARG A 55 18.99 -39.03 -60.37
N GLY A 56 19.57 -39.44 -59.24
CA GLY A 56 20.43 -40.63 -59.16
C GLY A 56 20.74 -41.08 -57.73
N ARG A 57 20.84 -42.41 -57.49
CA ARG A 57 21.20 -43.04 -56.21
C ARG A 57 22.54 -43.79 -56.33
N GLN A 58 23.33 -43.82 -55.26
CA GLN A 58 24.10 -45.03 -54.83
C GLN A 58 24.64 -44.90 -53.39
N ARG A 59 25.09 -46.01 -52.80
CA ARG A 59 25.67 -46.16 -51.44
C ARG A 59 27.13 -46.69 -51.53
N PRO A 60 27.73 -47.33 -50.51
CA PRO A 60 28.66 -46.73 -49.54
C PRO A 60 30.07 -47.39 -49.59
N PRO A 61 30.96 -47.12 -48.62
CA PRO A 61 31.67 -48.27 -48.00
C PRO A 61 32.00 -48.14 -46.49
N ALA A 62 32.28 -49.29 -45.87
CA ALA A 62 32.93 -49.54 -44.56
C ALA A 62 33.28 -51.07 -44.50
N PRO A 63 33.87 -51.66 -43.43
CA PRO A 63 34.71 -51.15 -42.33
C PRO A 63 36.06 -51.94 -42.24
N ARG A 64 36.83 -51.83 -41.12
CA ARG A 64 37.67 -52.93 -40.57
C ARG A 64 38.14 -52.70 -39.11
N LEU A 65 38.23 -53.82 -38.37
CA LEU A 65 38.88 -54.11 -37.07
C LEU A 65 39.84 -55.32 -37.32
N PRO A 66 40.60 -55.95 -36.39
CA PRO A 66 40.53 -56.05 -34.89
C PRO A 66 41.97 -55.90 -34.27
N PRO A 67 42.46 -56.56 -33.16
CA PRO A 67 41.85 -57.44 -32.15
C PRO A 67 42.25 -57.16 -30.67
N GLY A 68 41.86 -58.07 -29.76
CA GLY A 68 42.37 -58.19 -28.39
C GLY A 68 42.15 -59.60 -27.82
N ALA A 69 42.82 -59.96 -26.72
CA ALA A 69 42.64 -61.26 -26.04
C ALA A 69 43.06 -61.25 -24.55
N LEU A 70 42.45 -62.12 -23.74
CA LEU A 70 42.87 -62.55 -22.40
C LEU A 70 43.04 -64.07 -22.40
N PRO A 71 43.94 -64.64 -21.58
CA PRO A 71 43.53 -65.77 -20.74
C PRO A 71 44.10 -65.73 -19.30
N ARG A 72 43.98 -66.82 -18.55
CA ARG A 72 44.11 -66.93 -17.07
C ARG A 72 45.23 -67.88 -16.60
N ARG A 73 45.63 -67.71 -15.33
CA ARG A 73 46.16 -68.70 -14.34
C ARG A 73 47.55 -69.34 -14.55
N HIS A 74 48.46 -69.05 -13.62
CA HIS A 74 49.14 -69.99 -12.68
C HIS A 74 50.01 -69.14 -11.70
N LEU A 75 50.79 -69.70 -10.77
CA LEU A 75 50.44 -70.41 -9.52
C LEU A 75 51.69 -70.40 -8.59
N GLU A 76 51.50 -70.28 -7.27
CA GLU A 76 52.46 -70.51 -6.15
C GLU A 76 53.89 -69.90 -6.11
N ARG A 77 54.13 -69.18 -5.00
CA ARG A 77 55.26 -69.31 -4.04
C ARG A 77 56.74 -69.33 -4.50
N THR A 78 57.50 -68.42 -3.89
CA THR A 78 58.83 -68.74 -3.31
C THR A 78 58.82 -68.48 -1.79
N ARG A 79 59.73 -69.12 -1.04
CA ARG A 79 59.73 -69.12 0.45
C ARG A 79 61.11 -69.52 0.99
N ASP A 80 61.74 -68.66 1.81
CA ASP A 80 62.77 -68.92 2.84
C ASP A 80 63.36 -67.57 3.31
N HIS A 81 63.94 -67.34 4.50
CA HIS A 81 64.36 -68.15 5.68
C HIS A 81 64.47 -67.18 6.92
N ARG A 82 64.78 -67.49 8.20
CA ARG A 82 64.99 -68.70 9.02
C ARG A 82 64.32 -68.51 10.42
N ARG A 83 65.02 -68.60 11.57
CA ARG A 83 64.55 -68.54 13.00
C ARG A 83 65.73 -68.81 14.00
N PRO A 84 65.60 -68.96 15.35
CA PRO A 84 64.49 -68.79 16.33
C PRO A 84 64.71 -67.50 17.19
N PRO A 85 64.80 -67.42 18.56
CA PRO A 85 64.33 -68.18 19.78
C PRO A 85 62.78 -68.18 20.01
N ARG A 86 62.09 -68.52 21.13
CA ARG A 86 62.30 -69.06 22.54
C ARG A 86 62.67 -68.05 23.69
N ARG A 87 62.22 -68.15 24.97
CA ARG A 87 61.49 -69.17 25.80
C ARG A 87 60.39 -68.57 26.76
N LEU A 88 59.33 -69.36 27.03
CA LEU A 88 58.55 -69.64 28.30
C LEU A 88 58.17 -68.50 29.31
N GLY A 89 57.05 -68.51 30.09
CA GLY A 89 55.90 -69.44 30.28
C GLY A 89 55.69 -69.90 31.75
N ALA A 90 54.50 -70.22 32.32
CA ALA A 90 53.07 -70.07 31.94
C ALA A 90 52.07 -70.64 33.03
N ARG A 91 50.75 -70.27 32.97
CA ARG A 91 49.51 -70.89 33.56
C ARG A 91 48.92 -70.50 34.97
N ARG A 92 47.57 -70.31 34.95
CA ARG A 92 46.47 -70.86 35.83
C ARG A 92 45.88 -70.13 37.08
N HIS A 93 44.53 -70.24 37.15
CA HIS A 93 43.58 -70.32 38.28
C HIS A 93 43.29 -69.14 39.26
N GLY A 94 41.99 -68.96 39.54
CA GLY A 94 41.43 -69.07 40.91
C GLY A 94 41.21 -67.81 41.75
N ALA A 95 39.96 -67.55 42.16
CA ALA A 95 39.60 -66.66 43.29
C ALA A 95 39.74 -67.45 44.64
N PRO A 96 39.73 -66.86 45.88
CA PRO A 96 38.75 -65.85 46.33
C PRO A 96 39.16 -64.80 47.43
N HIS A 97 38.16 -63.98 47.80
CA HIS A 97 37.87 -63.38 49.13
C HIS A 97 38.55 -62.10 49.72
N ARG A 98 37.65 -61.13 50.03
CA ARG A 98 37.50 -60.29 51.26
C ARG A 98 38.51 -59.16 51.62
N ALA A 99 38.07 -57.92 51.32
CA ALA A 99 37.57 -56.91 52.29
C ALA A 99 38.37 -55.60 52.63
N ARG A 100 37.68 -54.47 52.38
CA ARG A 100 37.72 -53.13 53.07
C ARG A 100 38.95 -52.19 52.92
N ARG A 101 38.81 -51.15 52.07
CA ARG A 101 38.59 -49.72 52.48
C ARG A 101 38.17 -48.79 51.32
N ARG A 102 37.49 -47.69 51.71
CA ARG A 102 36.95 -46.47 51.03
C ARG A 102 37.54 -46.08 49.65
N LEU A 103 36.76 -45.81 48.57
CA LEU A 103 35.75 -44.74 48.26
C LEU A 103 36.36 -43.41 47.75
N PRO A 104 35.67 -42.57 46.93
CA PRO A 104 34.38 -42.72 46.19
C PRO A 104 34.58 -42.71 44.63
N GLY A 105 33.61 -42.76 43.69
CA GLY A 105 32.12 -42.77 43.67
C GLY A 105 31.58 -41.77 42.62
N GLY A 106 30.49 -41.96 41.85
CA GLY A 106 29.51 -43.04 41.69
C GLY A 106 28.63 -42.85 40.41
N HIS A 107 27.73 -43.78 40.08
CA HIS A 107 27.06 -43.90 38.75
C HIS A 107 25.52 -43.87 38.78
N LEU A 108 24.91 -43.40 37.65
CA LEU A 108 23.77 -43.93 36.84
C LEU A 108 22.54 -44.70 37.44
N ALA A 109 21.56 -45.01 36.55
CA ALA A 109 20.41 -45.94 36.67
C ALA A 109 19.06 -45.35 37.17
N ALA A 110 17.86 -45.86 36.81
CA ALA A 110 17.39 -46.72 35.69
C ALA A 110 15.83 -46.67 35.59
N ALA A 111 15.20 -47.48 34.71
CA ALA A 111 13.76 -47.44 34.37
C ALA A 111 12.97 -48.69 34.83
N LEU A 112 11.62 -48.68 34.73
CA LEU A 112 10.72 -49.78 34.26
C LEU A 112 9.21 -49.41 34.28
N GLN A 113 8.34 -50.31 33.77
CA GLN A 113 6.87 -50.21 33.58
C GLN A 113 6.12 -51.13 34.61
N PRO A 114 4.80 -51.51 34.50
CA PRO A 114 3.64 -51.02 33.73
C PRO A 114 2.27 -50.92 34.51
N ALA A 115 1.22 -50.42 33.83
CA ALA A 115 -0.23 -50.76 33.88
C ALA A 115 -1.07 -50.83 35.20
N GLY A 116 -2.35 -50.39 35.11
CA GLY A 116 -3.41 -50.64 36.12
C GLY A 116 -4.74 -49.93 35.81
N VAL A 117 -5.90 -50.54 36.13
CA VAL A 117 -7.27 -50.02 35.89
C VAL A 117 -8.09 -50.03 37.20
N GLY A 118 -8.97 -49.04 37.42
CA GLY A 118 -9.86 -48.96 38.59
C GLY A 118 -11.04 -47.99 38.39
N ARG A 119 -12.12 -48.16 39.16
CA ARG A 119 -13.45 -47.55 38.91
C ARG A 119 -14.06 -46.92 40.18
N ASP A 120 -15.12 -46.13 39.97
CA ASP A 120 -16.19 -45.74 40.91
C ASP A 120 -15.89 -44.78 42.09
N GLY A 121 -16.95 -44.13 42.59
CA GLY A 121 -17.05 -43.89 44.04
C GLY A 121 -17.41 -42.49 44.60
N HIS A 122 -18.60 -41.96 44.31
CA HIS A 122 -19.43 -41.17 45.24
C HIS A 122 -18.97 -39.85 45.94
N ARG A 123 -19.87 -38.85 45.79
CA ARG A 123 -20.49 -37.97 46.82
C ARG A 123 -19.64 -36.97 47.65
N ARG A 124 -20.00 -35.69 47.43
CA ARG A 124 -20.41 -34.69 48.44
C ARG A 124 -19.74 -34.72 49.83
N ALA A 125 -18.89 -33.73 50.10
CA ALA A 125 -19.08 -32.82 51.25
C ALA A 125 -18.28 -31.51 51.09
N ALA A 126 -18.98 -30.38 51.12
CA ALA A 126 -18.49 -29.14 51.74
C ALA A 126 -18.77 -29.28 53.27
N PRO A 127 -18.23 -28.46 54.22
CA PRO A 127 -18.02 -27.01 54.03
C PRO A 127 -16.95 -26.32 54.93
N HIS A 128 -16.95 -24.97 54.93
CA HIS A 128 -16.63 -24.04 56.06
C HIS A 128 -15.26 -24.12 56.79
N LEU A 129 -14.73 -23.10 57.51
CA LEU A 129 -14.82 -21.63 57.49
C LEU A 129 -13.71 -21.07 58.42
N ARG A 130 -12.83 -20.16 57.93
CA ARG A 130 -12.19 -19.08 58.75
C ARG A 130 -11.27 -19.53 59.93
N PRO A 131 -10.74 -18.64 60.83
CA PRO A 131 -9.91 -17.44 60.57
C PRO A 131 -8.73 -17.19 61.60
N LEU A 132 -8.08 -16.00 61.52
CA LEU A 132 -7.27 -15.27 62.56
C LEU A 132 -5.80 -15.73 62.78
N GLN A 133 -4.77 -14.85 62.71
CA GLN A 133 -4.12 -13.98 63.75
C GLN A 133 -3.44 -14.72 64.92
N GLY A 134 -2.26 -14.34 65.47
CA GLY A 134 -1.25 -13.31 65.12
C GLY A 134 -0.36 -12.86 66.31
N ALA A 135 0.97 -12.68 66.12
CA ALA A 135 1.97 -12.23 67.15
C ALA A 135 3.15 -11.49 66.48
N ARG A 136 3.68 -10.33 66.92
CA ARG A 136 4.48 -9.95 68.14
C ARG A 136 5.89 -10.60 68.23
N ARG A 137 7.01 -9.95 68.61
CA ARG A 137 7.47 -8.53 68.71
C ARG A 137 8.95 -8.50 69.23
N ARG A 138 9.85 -7.59 68.76
CA ARG A 138 11.18 -7.12 69.32
C ARG A 138 12.07 -6.60 68.15
N ALA A 139 13.05 -5.69 68.26
CA ALA A 139 13.40 -4.62 69.24
C ALA A 139 14.39 -3.61 68.56
N GLY A 140 14.60 -2.40 69.12
CA GLY A 140 15.60 -1.39 68.66
C GLY A 140 17.00 -1.57 69.28
N PRO A 141 17.93 -0.58 69.31
CA PRO A 141 17.79 0.89 69.09
C PRO A 141 18.57 1.41 67.85
N GLY A 142 18.74 2.71 67.56
CA GLY A 142 18.37 3.95 68.28
C GLY A 142 18.45 5.22 67.39
N GLU A 143 18.22 6.39 68.00
CA GLU A 143 18.01 7.70 67.34
C GLU A 143 18.80 8.81 68.09
N PRO A 144 19.13 9.94 67.45
CA PRO A 144 18.68 11.22 68.04
C PRO A 144 18.09 12.21 67.02
N ARG A 145 17.36 13.21 67.54
CA ARG A 145 16.46 14.15 66.83
C ARG A 145 16.94 15.60 66.89
N HIS A 146 16.31 16.48 66.09
CA HIS A 146 15.63 17.76 66.44
C HIS A 146 15.32 18.52 65.12
N GLY A 147 14.25 19.32 64.92
CA GLY A 147 13.02 19.57 65.72
C GLY A 147 12.28 20.83 65.20
N GLY A 148 10.93 20.88 65.30
CA GLY A 148 10.05 22.02 64.94
C GLY A 148 9.69 22.15 63.44
N ASP A 149 8.47 22.43 62.93
CA ASP A 149 7.27 23.23 63.35
C ASP A 149 7.22 24.63 62.69
N ASP A 150 6.11 25.17 62.13
CA ASP A 150 4.78 24.63 61.76
C ASP A 150 4.06 25.60 60.75
N LEU A 151 2.88 25.22 60.22
CA LEU A 151 1.79 26.05 59.64
C LEU A 151 2.04 26.94 58.39
N ARG A 152 1.54 26.51 57.22
CA ARG A 152 0.37 27.12 56.48
C ARG A 152 0.11 26.47 55.09
N ARG A 153 -1.13 26.61 54.59
CA ARG A 153 -1.65 26.20 53.25
C ARG A 153 -1.63 27.40 52.26
N PRO A 154 -1.97 27.28 50.94
CA PRO A 154 -2.30 26.10 50.10
C PRO A 154 -1.57 26.07 48.70
N ILE A 155 -2.05 25.20 47.80
CA ILE A 155 -2.07 25.28 46.30
C ILE A 155 -1.11 24.37 45.47
N ALA A 156 -1.75 23.59 44.57
CA ALA A 156 -1.33 23.03 43.26
C ALA A 156 -0.36 21.83 43.08
N ARG A 157 -0.99 20.71 42.64
CA ARG A 157 -0.72 19.92 41.40
C ARG A 157 0.33 18.77 41.38
N ARG A 158 -0.08 17.70 40.67
CA ARG A 158 0.64 16.47 40.22
C ARG A 158 1.08 15.51 41.36
N GLY A 159 0.93 14.18 41.24
CA GLY A 159 0.19 13.39 40.24
C GLY A 159 0.38 11.86 40.44
N ARG A 160 -0.67 11.05 40.23
CA ARG A 160 -0.63 9.58 40.12
C ARG A 160 -1.25 9.16 38.78
N VAL A 161 -0.58 8.43 37.89
CA VAL A 161 -0.16 7.00 37.94
C VAL A 161 -1.25 6.05 37.40
N VAL A 162 -1.11 5.73 36.09
CA VAL A 162 -1.17 4.39 35.48
C VAL A 162 -2.54 3.74 35.14
N ARG A 163 -2.53 3.08 33.95
CA ARG A 163 -3.44 2.05 33.38
C ARG A 163 -4.83 2.45 32.86
N ALA A 164 -5.02 2.22 31.56
CA ALA A 164 -6.26 1.70 30.99
C ALA A 164 -5.95 0.53 30.03
N ARG A 165 -6.38 -0.69 30.38
CA ARG A 165 -6.44 -1.83 29.44
C ARG A 165 -7.86 -1.87 28.87
N ARG A 166 -8.02 -1.94 27.53
CA ARG A 166 -9.29 -2.38 26.93
C ARG A 166 -9.27 -3.90 26.74
N ARG A 167 -10.36 -4.59 27.14
CA ARG A 167 -10.64 -5.99 26.78
C ARG A 167 -12.14 -6.11 26.48
N ARG A 168 -12.51 -7.17 25.74
CA ARG A 168 -13.88 -7.46 25.30
C ARG A 168 -14.83 -7.68 26.49
N GLY A 169 -16.11 -7.39 26.27
CA GLY A 169 -17.24 -7.89 27.06
C GLY A 169 -18.42 -8.17 26.13
N GLN A 170 -18.91 -9.40 26.12
CA GLN A 170 -20.19 -9.78 25.50
C GLN A 170 -21.27 -9.82 26.59
N LEU A 171 -22.55 -9.65 26.20
CA LEU A 171 -23.70 -9.79 27.09
C LEU A 171 -24.80 -10.63 26.43
N GLY A 172 -25.26 -11.64 27.15
CA GLY A 172 -26.64 -12.13 27.19
C GLY A 172 -27.09 -12.09 28.66
N ASP A 173 -28.26 -12.54 29.09
CA ASP A 173 -29.47 -13.08 28.44
C ASP A 173 -30.63 -12.91 29.48
N GLY A 174 -31.92 -13.05 29.10
CA GLY A 174 -33.02 -13.03 30.08
C GLY A 174 -34.41 -12.64 29.55
N ARG A 175 -35.33 -13.61 29.44
CA ARG A 175 -36.67 -13.54 28.80
C ARG A 175 -37.84 -13.14 29.74
N ARG A 176 -39.01 -12.89 29.11
CA ARG A 176 -40.44 -12.90 29.60
C ARG A 176 -41.03 -11.53 30.00
N GLY A 177 -42.28 -11.16 29.66
CA GLY A 177 -43.24 -11.76 28.70
C GLY A 177 -44.69 -11.19 28.72
N LEU A 178 -45.43 -11.39 27.60
CA LEU A 178 -46.89 -11.65 27.45
C LEU A 178 -48.01 -10.67 27.91
N LEU A 179 -48.89 -10.29 26.94
CA LEU A 179 -50.34 -9.91 27.03
C LEU A 179 -50.71 -8.56 27.73
N GLN A 180 -51.79 -7.81 27.43
CA GLN A 180 -52.91 -7.90 26.44
C GLN A 180 -53.52 -6.50 26.10
N HIS A 181 -54.49 -6.41 25.17
CA HIS A 181 -55.23 -5.19 24.70
C HIS A 181 -56.43 -4.79 25.62
N PRO A 182 -57.24 -3.71 25.42
CA PRO A 182 -57.46 -2.77 24.26
C PRO A 182 -57.42 -1.24 24.64
N GLY A 183 -57.79 -0.22 23.85
CA GLY A 183 -58.17 -0.04 22.42
C GLY A 183 -58.91 1.31 22.14
N ALA A 184 -59.05 1.70 20.85
CA ALA A 184 -59.65 2.96 20.31
C ALA A 184 -58.75 4.25 20.39
N ARG A 185 -58.84 5.28 19.52
CA ARG A 185 -59.60 5.61 18.27
C ARG A 185 -58.79 6.72 17.54
N LEU A 186 -58.48 6.70 16.23
CA LEU A 186 -59.27 7.12 15.05
C LEU A 186 -58.45 6.93 13.73
N GLY A 187 -59.05 7.11 12.55
CA GLY A 187 -58.48 6.72 11.23
C GLY A 187 -57.51 7.71 10.54
N GLY A 188 -57.14 7.51 9.26
CA GLY A 188 -57.55 6.41 8.37
C GLY A 188 -56.87 6.35 6.97
N GLN A 189 -56.53 5.11 6.58
CA GLN A 189 -56.38 4.50 5.23
C GLN A 189 -55.81 5.26 4.00
N ARG A 190 -54.86 4.59 3.30
CA ARG A 190 -54.57 4.72 1.85
C ARG A 190 -54.12 3.39 1.24
N GLN A 191 -54.87 2.84 0.30
CA GLN A 191 -54.54 1.75 -0.67
C GLN A 191 -55.79 1.43 -1.52
N PRO A 192 -55.76 0.62 -2.62
CA PRO A 192 -54.63 0.18 -3.46
C PRO A 192 -54.93 0.20 -4.99
N ARG A 193 -53.94 -0.24 -5.80
CA ARG A 193 -54.02 -1.03 -7.07
C ARG A 193 -55.10 -0.78 -8.14
N GLY A 194 -54.64 -0.74 -9.40
CA GLY A 194 -55.33 -1.33 -10.57
C GLY A 194 -55.91 -0.33 -11.57
N GLY A 195 -55.81 -0.63 -12.87
CA GLY A 195 -56.35 0.22 -13.95
C GLY A 195 -56.77 -0.60 -15.19
N ARG A 196 -57.47 0.04 -16.13
CA ARG A 196 -57.89 -0.52 -17.44
C ARG A 196 -58.12 0.59 -18.49
N HIS A 197 -57.82 0.27 -19.76
CA HIS A 197 -58.42 0.68 -21.06
C HIS A 197 -58.93 2.14 -21.28
N ARG A 198 -58.48 2.85 -22.34
CA ARG A 198 -58.96 2.83 -23.76
C ARG A 198 -60.44 3.28 -23.89
N LEU A 199 -60.86 4.09 -24.88
CA LEU A 199 -60.31 4.42 -26.22
C LEU A 199 -60.81 5.81 -26.69
N GLY A 200 -60.17 6.46 -27.68
CA GLY A 200 -60.63 7.77 -28.20
C GLY A 200 -59.71 8.47 -29.21
N HIS A 201 -59.82 8.07 -30.47
CA HIS A 201 -59.57 8.78 -31.75
C HIS A 201 -59.28 10.32 -31.74
N HIS A 202 -58.48 10.91 -32.65
CA HIS A 202 -57.93 10.44 -33.95
C HIS A 202 -56.54 11.06 -34.25
N ALA A 203 -55.76 10.40 -35.11
CA ALA A 203 -54.60 10.96 -35.85
C ALA A 203 -54.65 10.53 -37.32
N PRO A 204 -54.09 11.32 -38.25
CA PRO A 204 -52.99 10.88 -39.14
C PRO A 204 -52.00 12.03 -39.47
N ARG A 205 -50.86 11.93 -40.18
CA ARG A 205 -49.89 10.93 -40.74
C ARG A 205 -48.71 11.77 -41.33
N ALA A 206 -47.53 11.29 -41.74
CA ALA A 206 -46.75 10.04 -41.62
C ALA A 206 -45.25 10.46 -41.62
N GLY A 207 -44.28 9.62 -41.23
CA GLY A 207 -43.52 8.76 -42.16
C GLY A 207 -42.16 9.40 -42.49
N GLU A 208 -41.01 8.71 -42.54
CA GLU A 208 -40.75 7.27 -42.61
C GLU A 208 -39.65 6.78 -41.62
N HIS A 209 -39.22 5.53 -41.80
CA HIS A 209 -38.36 4.69 -40.96
C HIS A 209 -37.52 3.80 -41.94
N PRO A 210 -36.63 2.84 -41.55
CA PRO A 210 -36.15 2.43 -40.21
C PRO A 210 -34.62 2.10 -40.16
N ARG A 211 -34.20 1.37 -39.10
CA ARG A 211 -33.07 0.40 -39.00
C ARG A 211 -31.63 0.86 -38.62
N ALA A 212 -31.31 0.49 -37.37
CA ALA A 212 -30.14 -0.34 -37.01
C ALA A 212 -28.75 0.38 -36.93
N PRO A 213 -27.63 -0.30 -36.57
CA PRO A 213 -26.97 0.03 -35.30
C PRO A 213 -25.45 0.33 -35.40
N GLY A 214 -24.89 0.98 -34.38
CA GLY A 214 -23.43 1.07 -34.24
C GLY A 214 -22.92 1.94 -33.09
N ARG A 215 -22.21 1.32 -32.14
CA ARG A 215 -21.19 1.97 -31.30
C ARG A 215 -19.85 1.28 -31.57
N PRO A 216 -18.84 2.00 -32.08
CA PRO A 216 -17.45 1.65 -31.86
C PRO A 216 -16.80 2.56 -30.78
N ARG A 217 -15.68 2.09 -30.22
CA ARG A 217 -14.89 2.82 -29.22
C ARG A 217 -14.01 3.89 -29.88
N GLY A 218 -13.71 4.96 -29.15
CA GLY A 218 -12.67 5.91 -29.55
C GLY A 218 -11.27 5.34 -29.31
N ALA A 219 -10.34 5.62 -30.23
CA ALA A 219 -8.92 5.30 -30.17
C ALA A 219 -8.11 6.59 -30.52
N PRO A 220 -6.79 6.65 -30.24
CA PRO A 220 -6.10 7.93 -30.04
C PRO A 220 -5.67 8.64 -31.33
N ARG A 221 -5.20 9.90 -31.18
CA ARG A 221 -4.51 10.66 -32.22
C ARG A 221 -3.06 10.90 -31.84
N GLU A 222 -2.15 10.22 -32.51
CA GLU A 222 -0.72 10.57 -32.50
C GLU A 222 -0.47 11.93 -33.18
N ARG A 223 0.72 12.50 -32.93
CA ARG A 223 1.25 13.65 -33.67
C ARG A 223 2.63 13.32 -34.22
N ALA A 224 2.75 13.20 -35.53
CA ALA A 224 4.03 13.18 -36.25
C ALA A 224 4.08 14.33 -37.27
N ARG A 225 5.28 14.89 -37.51
CA ARG A 225 5.52 15.94 -38.51
C ARG A 225 6.09 15.32 -39.80
N PRO A 226 5.81 15.88 -40.98
CA PRO A 226 6.70 15.78 -42.14
C PRO A 226 7.74 16.92 -42.15
N HIS A 227 8.75 16.77 -42.99
CA HIS A 227 9.84 17.72 -43.29
C HIS A 227 10.02 17.79 -44.82
N GLN A 228 11.03 18.53 -45.31
CA GLN A 228 11.45 18.65 -46.73
C GLN A 228 10.57 19.58 -47.62
N ASP A 229 11.11 20.35 -48.57
CA ASP A 229 12.54 20.65 -48.85
C ASP A 229 12.78 22.05 -49.47
N ARG A 230 14.06 22.42 -49.66
CA ARG A 230 14.53 23.65 -50.31
C ARG A 230 15.14 23.40 -51.70
N ARG A 231 14.88 24.30 -52.65
CA ARG A 231 15.79 24.85 -53.70
C ARG A 231 15.05 25.99 -54.45
N VAL A 232 15.65 27.18 -54.70
CA VAL A 232 16.65 27.53 -55.75
C VAL A 232 16.05 27.42 -57.16
N ARG A 233 16.09 28.44 -58.05
CA ARG A 233 16.42 29.89 -57.95
C ARG A 233 16.10 30.54 -59.32
N ASP A 234 16.18 31.88 -59.40
CA ASP A 234 16.29 32.68 -60.63
C ASP A 234 15.06 32.62 -61.60
N ALA A 235 14.92 33.45 -62.63
CA ALA A 235 15.04 34.92 -62.82
C ALA A 235 14.60 35.24 -64.27
N ALA A 236 14.32 36.52 -64.58
CA ALA A 236 14.02 37.05 -65.94
C ALA A 236 12.72 36.54 -66.61
N ASP A 237 12.10 37.18 -67.61
CA ASP A 237 11.88 38.60 -68.02
C ASP A 237 11.18 38.55 -69.43
N PRO A 238 10.80 39.67 -70.11
CA PRO A 238 10.00 40.82 -69.64
C PRO A 238 8.96 41.25 -70.73
N ALA A 239 8.58 42.54 -70.69
CA ALA A 239 7.95 43.36 -71.75
C ALA A 239 6.43 43.18 -72.01
N GLY A 240 5.69 44.23 -72.38
CA GLY A 240 6.12 45.60 -72.74
C GLY A 240 5.07 46.69 -72.55
N CYS A 241 5.47 47.94 -72.88
CA CYS A 241 4.79 49.20 -72.54
C CYS A 241 3.51 49.49 -73.36
N GLY A 242 2.62 50.32 -72.80
CA GLY A 242 1.51 51.00 -73.51
C GLY A 242 0.66 51.83 -72.52
N ALA A 243 0.24 53.05 -72.89
CA ALA A 243 -0.37 54.00 -71.93
C ALA A 243 -1.55 54.80 -72.50
N GLY A 244 -2.47 55.19 -71.59
CA GLY A 244 -3.62 56.08 -71.86
C GLY A 244 -4.95 55.35 -72.14
N GLY A 245 -6.12 55.86 -71.75
CA GLY A 245 -6.36 56.99 -70.83
C GLY A 245 -7.82 57.48 -70.76
N ALA A 246 -8.24 57.90 -69.55
CA ALA A 246 -9.35 58.82 -69.22
C ALA A 246 -10.83 58.47 -69.55
N ARG A 247 -11.71 58.75 -68.57
CA ARG A 247 -13.20 58.84 -68.62
C ARG A 247 -13.93 57.50 -68.94
N GLY A 248 -15.05 57.13 -68.30
CA GLY A 248 -15.92 57.81 -67.34
C GLY A 248 -17.41 57.54 -67.67
N VAL A 249 -18.31 57.81 -66.72
CA VAL A 249 -19.79 57.69 -66.81
C VAL A 249 -20.38 56.29 -66.57
N ALA A 250 -21.43 56.26 -65.74
CA ALA A 250 -22.11 55.10 -65.18
C ALA A 250 -23.32 54.60 -66.00
N ARG A 251 -23.90 53.46 -65.59
CA ARG A 251 -25.30 53.42 -65.11
C ARG A 251 -25.71 52.13 -64.38
N GLN A 252 -26.45 52.33 -63.27
CA GLN A 252 -27.64 51.60 -62.75
C GLN A 252 -27.63 50.04 -62.72
N GLU A 253 -27.63 49.38 -61.55
CA GLU A 253 -28.77 49.01 -60.65
C GLU A 253 -29.12 47.50 -60.80
N GLU A 254 -29.75 46.76 -59.88
CA GLU A 254 -30.56 47.09 -58.68
C GLU A 254 -30.18 46.33 -57.37
N HIS A 255 -30.62 46.91 -56.25
CA HIS A 255 -31.04 46.35 -54.93
C HIS A 255 -30.58 44.97 -54.39
N GLY A 256 -30.06 45.00 -53.14
CA GLY A 256 -29.86 43.81 -52.28
C GLY A 256 -29.90 44.04 -50.75
N VAL A 257 -30.45 45.17 -50.27
CA VAL A 257 -30.26 45.64 -48.88
C VAL A 257 -31.18 44.95 -47.86
N LYS A 258 -30.85 43.72 -47.42
CA LYS A 258 -31.61 42.99 -46.36
C LYS A 258 -30.78 42.24 -45.30
N ARG A 259 -29.47 42.51 -45.11
CA ARG A 259 -28.65 41.82 -44.07
C ARG A 259 -28.23 42.64 -42.84
N TYR A 260 -28.12 43.98 -42.92
CA TYR A 260 -27.55 44.77 -41.80
C TYR A 260 -28.51 45.07 -40.64
N ARG A 261 -29.84 44.97 -40.81
CA ARG A 261 -30.81 45.25 -39.72
C ARG A 261 -30.62 44.33 -38.51
N GLY A 262 -30.36 43.03 -38.72
CA GLY A 262 -30.09 42.10 -37.62
C GLY A 262 -28.80 42.41 -36.86
N GLN A 263 -27.75 42.83 -37.58
CA GLN A 263 -26.47 43.23 -36.96
C GLN A 263 -26.59 44.55 -36.19
N LEU A 264 -27.34 45.53 -36.70
CA LEU A 264 -27.58 46.79 -35.98
C LEU A 264 -28.41 46.56 -34.70
N VAL A 265 -29.47 45.74 -34.77
CA VAL A 265 -30.27 45.36 -33.59
C VAL A 265 -29.43 44.58 -32.58
N LEU A 266 -28.59 43.64 -33.04
CA LEU A 266 -27.67 42.92 -32.15
C LEU A 266 -26.64 43.87 -31.51
N ALA A 267 -26.08 44.82 -32.26
CA ALA A 267 -25.16 45.83 -31.73
C ALA A 267 -25.83 46.75 -30.70
N ILE A 268 -27.09 47.15 -30.92
CA ILE A 268 -27.88 47.91 -29.95
C ILE A 268 -28.19 47.06 -28.71
N ILE A 269 -28.53 45.78 -28.86
CA ILE A 269 -28.74 44.86 -27.73
C ILE A 269 -27.44 44.64 -26.94
N VAL A 270 -26.29 44.48 -27.61
CA VAL A 270 -24.98 44.35 -26.95
C VAL A 270 -24.53 45.66 -26.30
N ALA A 271 -24.83 46.83 -26.89
CA ALA A 271 -24.57 48.13 -26.28
C ALA A 271 -25.51 48.41 -25.09
N ALA A 272 -26.79 47.99 -25.18
CA ALA A 272 -27.75 48.09 -24.08
C ALA A 272 -27.44 47.09 -22.96
N PHE A 273 -26.97 45.88 -23.28
CA PHE A 273 -26.50 44.89 -22.30
C PHE A 273 -25.15 45.28 -21.69
N GLY A 274 -24.25 45.91 -22.46
CA GLY A 274 -23.02 46.52 -21.97
C GLY A 274 -23.29 47.72 -21.07
N GLY A 275 -24.24 48.58 -21.45
CA GLY A 275 -24.72 49.69 -20.63
C GLY A 275 -25.45 49.22 -19.37
N TYR A 276 -26.27 48.16 -19.48
CA TYR A 276 -26.91 47.51 -18.34
C TYR A 276 -25.87 46.91 -17.40
N THR A 277 -24.92 46.09 -17.88
CA THR A 277 -23.88 45.48 -17.03
C THR A 277 -22.89 46.51 -16.47
N LEU A 278 -22.70 47.66 -17.11
CA LEU A 278 -22.03 48.81 -16.49
C LEU A 278 -22.89 49.45 -15.40
N TRP A 279 -24.17 49.68 -15.64
CA TRP A 279 -25.10 50.28 -14.66
C TRP A 279 -25.32 49.39 -13.44
N ASP A 280 -25.52 48.08 -13.64
CA ASP A 280 -25.61 46.98 -12.69
C ASP A 280 -24.34 46.86 -11.82
N LYS A 281 -23.16 47.05 -12.41
CA LYS A 281 -21.90 47.15 -11.66
C LYS A 281 -21.87 48.36 -10.70
N PHE A 282 -22.63 49.41 -10.98
CA PHE A 282 -22.73 50.61 -10.13
C PHE A 282 -23.98 50.62 -9.21
N HIS A 283 -25.03 49.82 -9.46
CA HIS A 283 -26.29 49.86 -8.71
C HIS A 283 -26.76 48.47 -8.27
N ALA A 284 -27.09 48.31 -6.98
CA ALA A 284 -27.57 47.03 -6.42
C ALA A 284 -28.89 46.58 -7.08
N THR A 285 -29.01 45.29 -7.43
CA THR A 285 -30.24 44.76 -8.02
C THR A 285 -31.36 44.63 -6.99
N SER A 286 -32.62 44.60 -7.45
CA SER A 286 -33.77 44.31 -6.57
C SER A 286 -33.68 42.93 -5.91
N ALA A 287 -33.07 41.95 -6.59
CA ALA A 287 -32.86 40.61 -6.03
C ALA A 287 -31.79 40.60 -4.94
N ASP A 288 -30.68 41.34 -5.11
CA ASP A 288 -29.66 41.51 -4.07
C ASP A 288 -30.22 42.24 -2.84
N LEU A 289 -30.99 43.31 -3.05
CA LEU A 289 -31.63 44.07 -1.97
C LEU A 289 -32.69 43.25 -1.22
N GLU A 290 -33.36 42.31 -1.89
CA GLU A 290 -34.30 41.37 -1.26
C GLU A 290 -33.58 40.22 -0.51
N ALA A 291 -32.49 39.68 -1.07
CA ALA A 291 -31.64 38.71 -0.38
C ALA A 291 -30.97 39.32 0.88
N ARG A 292 -30.53 40.58 0.78
CA ARG A 292 -29.88 41.37 1.84
C ARG A 292 -30.87 42.14 2.71
N ARG A 293 -32.17 41.82 2.65
CA ARG A 293 -33.25 42.63 3.28
C ARG A 293 -33.14 42.77 4.80
N ARG A 294 -32.42 41.87 5.49
CA ARG A 294 -32.14 41.92 6.94
C ARG A 294 -30.80 42.61 7.30
N ASN A 295 -29.94 42.87 6.32
CA ASN A 295 -28.62 43.45 6.53
C ASN A 295 -28.76 44.95 6.84
N VAL A 296 -27.85 45.49 7.66
CA VAL A 296 -27.80 46.91 8.03
C VAL A 296 -27.46 47.78 6.82
N TRP A 297 -26.51 47.34 5.99
CA TRP A 297 -26.04 48.07 4.81
C TRP A 297 -26.39 47.34 3.51
N ARG A 298 -27.66 47.40 3.11
CA ARG A 298 -28.18 46.63 1.96
C ARG A 298 -27.45 46.91 0.64
N ALA A 299 -27.12 48.17 0.38
CA ALA A 299 -26.44 48.64 -0.82
C ALA A 299 -24.89 48.59 -0.74
N PHE A 300 -24.32 47.96 0.28
CA PHE A 300 -22.86 47.86 0.44
C PHE A 300 -22.27 46.74 -0.41
N HIS A 301 -21.23 47.05 -1.19
CA HIS A 301 -20.50 46.06 -2.00
C HIS A 301 -19.01 46.12 -1.67
N ARG A 302 -18.49 45.13 -0.92
CA ARG A 302 -17.08 45.10 -0.48
C ARG A 302 -16.08 45.29 -1.63
N GLU A 303 -16.40 44.69 -2.78
CA GLU A 303 -15.54 44.63 -3.98
C GLU A 303 -15.21 46.04 -4.53
N ARG A 304 -16.06 47.04 -4.23
CA ARG A 304 -15.96 48.42 -4.73
C ARG A 304 -15.31 49.38 -3.73
N VAL A 305 -15.09 48.98 -2.48
CA VAL A 305 -14.49 49.84 -1.44
C VAL A 305 -13.02 50.12 -1.77
N ASP A 306 -12.63 51.40 -1.69
CA ASP A 306 -11.23 51.84 -1.80
C ASP A 306 -10.62 52.34 -0.49
N ARG A 307 -11.45 52.76 0.48
CA ARG A 307 -10.95 53.31 1.75
C ARG A 307 -11.88 53.01 2.92
N ILE A 308 -11.27 52.62 4.04
CA ILE A 308 -11.91 52.52 5.35
C ILE A 308 -11.16 53.47 6.28
N GLU A 309 -11.84 54.46 6.86
CA GLU A 309 -11.28 55.36 7.86
C GLU A 309 -11.77 54.93 9.25
N VAL A 310 -10.85 54.71 10.19
CA VAL A 310 -11.15 54.26 11.55
C VAL A 310 -10.60 55.27 12.55
N THR A 311 -11.47 55.80 13.40
CA THR A 311 -11.11 56.67 14.53
C THR A 311 -11.43 55.92 15.82
N HIS A 312 -10.41 55.34 16.42
CA HIS A 312 -10.47 54.65 17.72
C HIS A 312 -9.96 55.60 18.82
N THR A 313 -10.37 55.42 20.07
CA THR A 313 -9.94 56.25 21.22
C THR A 313 -8.41 56.39 21.38
N SER A 314 -7.63 55.39 20.95
CA SER A 314 -6.15 55.44 20.94
C SER A 314 -5.50 56.03 19.66
N GLY A 315 -6.29 56.40 18.64
CA GLY A 315 -5.80 57.05 17.43
C GLY A 315 -6.61 56.78 16.16
N ARG A 316 -6.36 57.58 15.12
CA ARG A 316 -6.95 57.44 13.78
C ARG A 316 -6.01 56.72 12.81
N TYR A 317 -6.57 55.86 11.97
CA TYR A 317 -5.89 55.23 10.85
C TYR A 317 -6.85 55.02 9.67
N GLU A 318 -6.30 54.64 8.53
CA GLU A 318 -7.04 54.32 7.32
C GLU A 318 -6.52 53.03 6.70
N LEU A 319 -7.40 52.30 6.02
CA LEU A 319 -7.07 51.18 5.14
C LEU A 319 -7.39 51.66 3.72
N VAL A 320 -6.40 51.70 2.82
CA VAL A 320 -6.54 52.27 1.47
C VAL A 320 -6.09 51.26 0.41
N ARG A 321 -6.95 50.99 -0.56
CA ARG A 321 -6.72 50.09 -1.70
C ARG A 321 -6.10 50.87 -2.86
N ARG A 322 -4.96 50.41 -3.39
CA ARG A 322 -4.33 50.95 -4.60
C ARG A 322 -3.83 49.80 -5.46
N ALA A 323 -4.16 49.81 -6.76
CA ALA A 323 -3.74 48.77 -7.72
C ALA A 323 -3.96 47.32 -7.18
N GLN A 324 -5.17 47.06 -6.67
CA GLN A 324 -5.57 45.78 -6.02
C GLN A 324 -4.83 45.39 -4.72
N SER A 325 -3.93 46.24 -4.19
CA SER A 325 -3.25 46.01 -2.91
C SER A 325 -3.81 46.91 -1.81
N TRP A 326 -4.00 46.37 -0.60
CA TRP A 326 -4.40 47.15 0.58
C TRP A 326 -3.18 47.72 1.33
N SER A 327 -3.34 48.90 1.93
CA SER A 327 -2.30 49.58 2.70
C SER A 327 -2.89 50.25 3.96
N VAL A 328 -2.20 50.16 5.09
CA VAL A 328 -2.57 50.86 6.33
C VAL A 328 -1.85 52.21 6.38
N ARG A 329 -2.60 53.31 6.52
CA ARG A 329 -2.06 54.66 6.78
C ARG A 329 -2.36 55.07 8.22
N SER A 330 -1.36 55.50 8.96
CA SER A 330 -1.50 55.95 10.35
C SER A 330 -0.57 57.15 10.58
N GLY A 331 -1.14 58.34 10.75
CA GLY A 331 -0.40 59.59 10.63
C GLY A 331 0.21 59.74 9.23
N SER A 332 1.49 60.12 9.16
CA SER A 332 2.26 60.20 7.92
C SER A 332 2.76 58.84 7.39
N VAL A 333 2.72 57.78 8.20
CA VAL A 333 3.27 56.46 7.85
C VAL A 333 2.25 55.65 7.04
N THR A 334 2.69 55.03 5.94
CA THR A 334 1.91 54.07 5.16
C THR A 334 2.67 52.74 5.07
N ARG A 335 2.01 51.61 5.36
CA ARG A 335 2.56 50.25 5.29
C ARG A 335 1.62 49.34 4.47
N PRO A 336 2.07 48.18 3.96
CA PRO A 336 1.17 47.14 3.44
C PRO A 336 0.17 46.65 4.52
N ALA A 337 -1.03 46.25 4.10
CA ALA A 337 -2.04 45.66 4.97
C ALA A 337 -2.21 44.16 4.67
N ASP A 338 -2.56 43.35 5.67
CA ASP A 338 -2.98 41.96 5.43
C ASP A 338 -4.37 41.99 4.76
N ALA A 339 -4.38 41.75 3.45
CA ALA A 339 -5.60 41.75 2.66
C ALA A 339 -6.65 40.76 3.22
N VAL A 340 -6.25 39.65 3.85
CA VAL A 340 -7.20 38.69 4.44
C VAL A 340 -7.97 39.32 5.60
N GLU A 341 -7.31 40.13 6.43
CA GLU A 341 -7.94 40.80 7.57
C GLU A 341 -8.82 41.99 7.12
N VAL A 342 -8.45 42.68 6.04
CA VAL A 342 -9.27 43.75 5.45
C VAL A 342 -10.52 43.18 4.75
N GLU A 343 -10.37 42.15 3.92
CA GLU A 343 -11.52 41.50 3.26
C GLU A 343 -12.45 40.80 4.25
N ARG A 344 -11.91 40.30 5.39
CA ARG A 344 -12.73 39.79 6.50
C ARG A 344 -13.54 40.91 7.16
N ALA A 345 -12.95 42.08 7.40
CA ALA A 345 -13.66 43.24 7.91
C ALA A 345 -14.76 43.73 6.95
N LEU A 346 -14.45 43.81 5.65
CA LEU A 346 -15.44 44.18 4.64
C LEU A 346 -16.59 43.16 4.53
N SER A 347 -16.29 41.87 4.64
CA SER A 347 -17.31 40.80 4.63
C SER A 347 -18.21 40.82 5.87
N GLU A 348 -17.67 41.16 7.04
CA GLU A 348 -18.46 41.32 8.28
C GLU A 348 -19.42 42.53 8.18
N ILE A 349 -19.04 43.60 7.47
CA ILE A 349 -19.92 44.75 7.17
C ILE A 349 -21.02 44.34 6.17
N GLU A 350 -20.65 43.67 5.08
CA GLU A 350 -21.60 43.22 4.05
C GLU A 350 -22.64 42.23 4.63
N GLY A 351 -22.22 41.35 5.54
CA GLY A 351 -23.06 40.35 6.21
C GLY A 351 -23.77 40.80 7.50
N ALA A 352 -23.62 42.04 7.94
CA ALA A 352 -24.13 42.50 9.24
C ALA A 352 -25.67 42.51 9.31
N GLU A 353 -26.30 41.49 9.91
CA GLU A 353 -27.73 41.50 10.27
C GLU A 353 -27.96 42.12 11.67
N ALA A 354 -28.90 43.06 11.77
CA ALA A 354 -29.27 43.67 13.05
C ALA A 354 -30.15 42.73 13.90
N SER A 355 -29.69 42.35 15.09
CA SER A 355 -30.51 41.55 16.02
C SER A 355 -31.65 42.34 16.68
N ARG A 356 -31.51 43.68 16.70
CA ARG A 356 -32.56 44.66 17.03
C ARG A 356 -32.30 45.94 16.24
N THR A 357 -33.37 46.61 15.82
CA THR A 357 -33.33 47.97 15.29
C THR A 357 -34.04 48.89 16.29
N LEU A 358 -33.36 49.96 16.71
CA LEU A 358 -33.81 50.90 17.74
C LEU A 358 -34.39 52.19 17.14
N GLY A 359 -34.20 52.42 15.84
CA GLY A 359 -34.62 53.64 15.14
C GLY A 359 -33.65 54.81 15.35
N PRO A 360 -34.05 56.04 15.00
CA PRO A 360 -33.27 57.25 15.28
C PRO A 360 -33.03 57.42 16.78
N LEU A 361 -31.79 57.73 17.17
CA LEU A 361 -31.39 57.86 18.58
C LEU A 361 -31.37 59.33 19.03
N ASP A 362 -32.10 59.63 20.10
CA ASP A 362 -32.04 60.91 20.79
C ASP A 362 -30.79 61.02 21.69
N ALA A 363 -30.54 62.21 22.23
CA ALA A 363 -29.35 62.49 23.04
C ALA A 363 -29.29 61.65 24.33
N ASP A 364 -30.43 61.22 24.89
CA ASP A 364 -30.44 60.39 26.09
C ASP A 364 -30.21 58.91 25.80
N SER A 365 -30.80 58.38 24.72
CA SER A 365 -30.48 57.03 24.24
C SER A 365 -29.01 56.92 23.85
N LYS A 366 -28.42 57.96 23.25
CA LYS A 366 -26.98 57.98 22.95
C LYS A 366 -26.12 57.84 24.21
N ARG A 367 -26.38 58.61 25.27
CA ARG A 367 -25.70 58.45 26.57
C ARG A 367 -25.88 57.05 27.16
N ARG A 368 -27.12 56.56 27.22
CA ARG A 368 -27.45 55.23 27.79
C ARG A 368 -26.80 54.06 27.01
N PHE A 369 -26.49 54.27 25.73
CA PHE A 369 -25.86 53.28 24.86
C PHE A 369 -24.36 53.53 24.62
N GLY A 370 -23.74 54.53 25.25
CA GLY A 370 -22.33 54.90 25.03
C GLY A 370 -22.01 55.38 23.60
N LEU A 371 -23.01 55.94 22.91
CA LEU A 371 -22.93 56.44 21.52
C LEU A 371 -22.82 57.97 21.44
N ASP A 372 -22.76 58.65 22.58
CA ASP A 372 -22.37 60.07 22.72
C ASP A 372 -20.85 60.24 22.76
N ALA A 373 -20.14 59.29 23.39
CA ALA A 373 -18.68 59.18 23.40
C ALA A 373 -18.22 57.78 22.92
N PRO A 374 -18.44 57.43 21.63
CA PRO A 374 -18.16 56.08 21.12
C PRO A 374 -16.67 55.73 21.15
N HIS A 375 -16.36 54.47 21.44
CA HIS A 375 -14.98 53.96 21.51
C HIS A 375 -14.28 53.93 20.13
N THR A 376 -15.07 53.68 19.09
CA THR A 376 -14.63 53.57 17.70
C THR A 376 -15.70 54.11 16.75
N THR A 377 -15.29 54.95 15.80
CA THR A 377 -16.10 55.35 14.64
C THR A 377 -15.41 54.92 13.35
N VAL A 378 -16.16 54.27 12.45
CA VAL A 378 -15.71 53.80 11.14
C VAL A 378 -16.49 54.49 10.03
N VAL A 379 -15.80 54.87 8.97
CA VAL A 379 -16.37 55.39 7.72
C VAL A 379 -15.79 54.62 6.55
N VAL A 380 -16.64 54.10 5.66
CA VAL A 380 -16.25 53.27 4.52
C VAL A 380 -16.64 53.97 3.22
N HIS A 381 -15.72 53.96 2.26
CA HIS A 381 -15.79 54.78 1.06
C HIS A 381 -15.70 53.98 -0.24
N GLU A 382 -16.52 54.41 -1.20
CA GLU A 382 -16.42 54.08 -2.61
C GLU A 382 -16.19 55.39 -3.37
N GLY A 383 -14.93 55.67 -3.70
CA GLY A 383 -14.49 56.94 -4.24
C GLY A 383 -14.83 58.13 -3.32
N PRO A 384 -15.70 59.06 -3.77
CA PRO A 384 -16.17 60.18 -2.95
C PRO A 384 -17.32 59.80 -2.00
N GLU A 385 -18.03 58.68 -2.22
CA GLU A 385 -19.24 58.33 -1.47
C GLU A 385 -18.92 57.63 -0.14
N VAL A 386 -19.90 57.60 0.78
CA VAL A 386 -19.83 56.91 2.07
C VAL A 386 -20.82 55.75 2.07
N THR A 387 -20.36 54.55 1.73
CA THR A 387 -21.21 53.35 1.58
C THR A 387 -21.59 52.71 2.90
N ALA A 388 -20.80 52.92 3.96
CA ALA A 388 -21.17 52.59 5.33
C ALA A 388 -20.51 53.56 6.32
N ARG A 389 -21.20 53.86 7.42
CA ARG A 389 -20.69 54.61 8.57
C ARG A 389 -21.25 53.98 9.84
N PHE A 390 -20.41 53.77 10.85
CA PHE A 390 -20.89 53.35 12.17
C PHE A 390 -20.06 53.90 13.32
N SER A 391 -20.67 53.98 14.50
CA SER A 391 -19.99 54.19 15.77
C SER A 391 -20.35 53.10 16.76
N LEU A 392 -19.34 52.51 17.42
CA LEU A 392 -19.48 51.47 18.43
C LEU A 392 -19.70 52.10 19.80
N GLY A 393 -20.79 51.71 20.46
CA GLY A 393 -21.12 52.09 21.82
C GLY A 393 -20.85 50.97 22.82
N GLY A 394 -21.54 51.03 23.95
CA GLY A 394 -21.42 50.05 25.03
C GLY A 394 -21.91 48.65 24.66
N ALA A 395 -21.45 47.67 25.44
CA ALA A 395 -21.99 46.32 25.40
C ALA A 395 -23.45 46.31 25.92
N VAL A 396 -24.29 45.45 25.34
CA VAL A 396 -25.64 45.20 25.84
C VAL A 396 -25.55 44.37 27.12
N GLU A 397 -26.22 44.81 28.19
CA GLU A 397 -26.12 44.12 29.48
C GLU A 397 -26.58 42.65 29.35
N ARG A 398 -25.77 41.73 29.87
CA ARG A 398 -26.03 40.27 29.88
C ARG A 398 -26.13 39.60 28.49
N GLU A 399 -25.78 40.29 27.41
CA GLU A 399 -25.76 39.76 26.04
C GLU A 399 -24.38 39.87 25.38
N ASP A 400 -24.08 38.96 24.45
CA ASP A 400 -22.85 39.00 23.65
C ASP A 400 -22.96 39.94 22.45
N LYS A 401 -23.33 41.19 22.72
CA LYS A 401 -23.75 42.19 21.73
C LYS A 401 -23.31 43.60 22.11
N VAL A 402 -23.37 44.50 21.14
CA VAL A 402 -23.08 45.93 21.29
C VAL A 402 -24.19 46.81 20.72
N TYR A 403 -24.31 48.02 21.25
CA TYR A 403 -25.06 49.09 20.61
C TYR A 403 -24.20 49.76 19.51
N VAL A 404 -24.79 50.03 18.36
CA VAL A 404 -24.12 50.66 17.22
C VAL A 404 -25.03 51.73 16.62
N GLU A 405 -24.54 52.96 16.46
CA GLU A 405 -25.17 53.93 15.56
C GLU A 405 -24.68 53.63 14.14
N ALA A 406 -25.57 53.22 13.24
CA ALA A 406 -25.28 52.91 11.85
C ALA A 406 -25.92 53.92 10.88
N GLY A 407 -25.28 54.14 9.74
CA GLY A 407 -25.80 54.92 8.62
C GLY A 407 -25.01 54.67 7.33
N ALA A 408 -25.45 55.29 6.24
CA ALA A 408 -24.80 55.27 4.93
C ALA A 408 -25.32 56.44 4.09
N GLN A 409 -24.64 56.76 2.98
CA GLN A 409 -25.17 57.62 1.95
C GLN A 409 -25.86 56.75 0.89
N GLU A 410 -27.18 56.84 0.75
CA GLU A 410 -27.98 56.03 -0.19
C GLU A 410 -28.56 56.94 -1.27
N GLY A 411 -28.26 56.66 -2.54
CA GLY A 411 -28.70 57.47 -3.68
C GLY A 411 -28.28 58.95 -3.60
N GLY A 412 -27.07 59.23 -3.09
CA GLY A 412 -26.55 60.58 -2.93
C GLY A 412 -27.13 61.39 -1.76
N ARG A 413 -27.85 60.76 -0.81
CA ARG A 413 -28.40 61.41 0.39
C ARG A 413 -27.87 60.73 1.66
N ASP A 414 -27.40 61.49 2.64
CA ASP A 414 -26.95 60.96 3.95
C ASP A 414 -28.20 60.42 4.68
N ALA A 415 -28.28 59.10 4.85
CA ALA A 415 -29.46 58.44 5.41
C ALA A 415 -29.57 58.66 6.92
N ALA A 416 -30.80 58.67 7.44
CA ALA A 416 -31.07 58.89 8.86
C ALA A 416 -30.36 57.84 9.74
N ARG A 417 -29.41 58.29 10.56
CA ARG A 417 -28.63 57.41 11.43
C ARG A 417 -29.55 56.67 12.40
N THR A 418 -29.34 55.37 12.49
CA THR A 418 -30.24 54.43 13.16
C THR A 418 -29.44 53.61 14.16
N GLY A 419 -29.94 53.53 15.40
CA GLY A 419 -29.42 52.60 16.40
C GLY A 419 -29.75 51.16 16.02
N VAL A 420 -28.76 50.29 16.04
CA VAL A 420 -28.90 48.84 15.84
C VAL A 420 -28.12 48.08 16.91
N VAL A 421 -28.44 46.80 17.08
CA VAL A 421 -27.75 45.91 18.01
C VAL A 421 -27.11 44.75 17.25
N LEU A 422 -25.78 44.77 17.18
CA LEU A 422 -24.94 43.77 16.48
C LEU A 422 -24.24 42.83 17.48
N GLY A 423 -23.75 41.69 17.01
CA GLY A 423 -22.98 40.74 17.82
C GLY A 423 -21.63 41.30 18.24
N ARG A 424 -21.05 40.81 19.35
CA ARG A 424 -19.76 41.30 19.86
C ARG A 424 -18.60 41.06 18.88
N SER A 425 -18.64 39.99 18.07
CA SER A 425 -17.65 39.72 17.02
C SER A 425 -17.45 40.88 16.03
N PHE A 426 -18.53 41.59 15.71
CA PHE A 426 -18.49 42.78 14.86
C PHE A 426 -17.71 43.91 15.53
N ALA A 427 -17.99 44.19 16.81
CA ALA A 427 -17.25 45.19 17.58
C ALA A 427 -15.77 44.83 17.72
N GLU A 428 -15.49 43.60 18.14
CA GLU A 428 -14.13 43.05 18.30
C GLU A 428 -13.30 43.06 17.02
N LEU A 429 -13.90 43.31 15.85
CA LEU A 429 -13.19 43.47 14.58
C LEU A 429 -12.70 44.90 14.36
N PHE A 430 -13.56 45.89 14.62
CA PHE A 430 -13.26 47.30 14.37
C PHE A 430 -12.65 48.02 15.57
N ASP A 431 -12.87 47.53 16.80
CA ASP A 431 -12.26 48.01 18.03
C ASP A 431 -10.81 47.49 18.17
N ARG A 432 -9.99 47.78 17.14
CA ARG A 432 -8.60 47.33 17.00
C ARG A 432 -7.71 48.49 16.59
N MET A 433 -6.46 48.46 17.04
CA MET A 433 -5.45 49.41 16.58
C MET A 433 -4.94 49.09 15.16
N SER A 434 -4.35 50.09 14.50
CA SER A 434 -3.86 49.98 13.12
C SER A 434 -2.82 48.87 12.89
N THR A 435 -2.17 48.37 13.94
CA THR A 435 -1.27 47.20 13.90
C THR A 435 -1.97 45.89 13.57
N ALA A 436 -3.25 45.72 13.92
CA ALA A 436 -4.00 44.49 13.65
C ALA A 436 -4.21 44.22 12.15
N TYR A 437 -4.22 45.26 11.33
CA TYR A 437 -4.46 45.21 9.89
C TYR A 437 -3.19 45.25 9.03
N ARG A 438 -1.99 45.37 9.63
CA ARG A 438 -0.72 45.39 8.89
C ARG A 438 -0.40 44.00 8.34
N ASP A 439 0.30 43.97 7.21
CA ASP A 439 0.80 42.71 6.66
C ASP A 439 1.70 42.00 7.67
N ARG A 440 1.44 40.71 7.89
CA ARG A 440 2.17 39.83 8.83
C ARG A 440 3.18 38.93 8.13
N ALA A 441 3.31 39.02 6.80
CA ALA A 441 4.33 38.33 6.02
C ALA A 441 5.71 39.00 6.20
N VAL A 442 6.59 38.35 6.96
CA VAL A 442 7.93 38.90 7.25
C VAL A 442 8.91 38.69 6.09
N ALA A 443 8.67 37.69 5.23
CA ALA A 443 9.38 37.47 3.98
C ALA A 443 8.56 36.60 3.01
N ASP A 444 8.61 36.89 1.70
CA ASP A 444 8.22 35.96 0.65
C ASP A 444 9.29 34.87 0.51
N ILE A 445 9.02 33.70 1.10
CA ILE A 445 9.89 32.53 1.05
C ILE A 445 9.16 31.41 0.32
N ASP A 446 9.72 30.99 -0.81
CA ASP A 446 9.33 29.77 -1.51
C ASP A 446 10.39 28.69 -1.27
N PRO A 447 10.17 27.74 -0.34
CA PRO A 447 11.05 26.61 -0.09
C PRO A 447 11.52 25.82 -1.32
N SER A 448 10.71 25.79 -2.39
CA SER A 448 11.05 25.04 -3.61
C SER A 448 12.30 25.60 -4.30
N ARG A 449 12.62 26.88 -4.05
CA ARG A 449 13.73 27.65 -4.62
C ARG A 449 14.86 27.93 -3.63
N LEU A 450 14.86 27.31 -2.45
CA LEU A 450 15.97 27.43 -1.51
C LEU A 450 17.10 26.49 -1.95
N ASP A 451 18.31 27.05 -2.06
CA ASP A 451 19.53 26.32 -2.37
C ASP A 451 20.40 26.10 -1.12
N GLN A 452 20.22 26.92 -0.09
CA GLN A 452 20.91 26.80 1.18
C GLN A 452 20.05 27.33 2.34
N VAL A 453 20.09 26.63 3.47
CA VAL A 453 19.52 27.07 4.75
C VAL A 453 20.57 26.88 5.83
N THR A 454 20.90 27.95 6.55
CA THR A 454 21.86 27.94 7.66
C THR A 454 21.17 28.42 8.94
N VAL A 455 21.02 27.53 9.92
CA VAL A 455 20.53 27.87 11.27
C VAL A 455 21.72 27.99 12.21
N THR A 456 21.83 29.11 12.92
CA THR A 456 22.76 29.27 14.04
C THR A 456 21.93 29.49 15.31
N HIS A 457 22.04 28.58 16.28
CA HIS A 457 21.38 28.64 17.58
C HIS A 457 22.45 28.68 18.69
N GLU A 458 22.52 29.78 19.44
CA GLU A 458 23.65 30.04 20.35
C GLU A 458 25.00 29.87 19.60
N ALA A 459 25.85 28.94 20.02
CA ALA A 459 27.11 28.56 19.37
C ALA A 459 26.98 27.41 18.34
N ARG A 460 25.80 26.77 18.20
CA ARG A 460 25.60 25.63 17.31
C ARG A 460 25.19 26.12 15.91
N ARG A 461 25.98 25.79 14.89
CA ARG A 461 25.61 26.02 13.47
C ARG A 461 25.24 24.71 12.80
N ILE A 462 24.16 24.77 12.03
CA ILE A 462 23.68 23.74 11.12
C ILE A 462 23.55 24.40 9.76
N SER A 463 24.24 23.88 8.75
CA SER A 463 24.17 24.39 7.38
C SER A 463 23.79 23.24 6.46
N MET A 464 22.79 23.47 5.62
CA MET A 464 22.33 22.52 4.62
C MET A 464 22.30 23.20 3.26
N ALA A 465 22.78 22.50 2.23
CA ALA A 465 22.81 22.97 0.85
C ALA A 465 22.20 21.93 -0.08
N ARG A 466 21.58 22.40 -1.16
CA ARG A 466 21.02 21.55 -2.22
C ARG A 466 22.07 21.36 -3.32
N THR A 467 22.33 20.11 -3.70
CA THR A 467 23.39 19.77 -4.66
C THR A 467 23.00 18.53 -5.46
N GLY A 468 22.84 18.69 -6.79
CA GLY A 468 22.28 17.64 -7.64
C GLY A 468 20.84 17.27 -7.24
N GLY A 469 19.99 18.28 -7.01
CA GLY A 469 18.61 18.12 -6.54
C GLY A 469 18.42 17.73 -5.06
N VAL A 470 19.39 16.99 -4.50
CA VAL A 470 19.38 16.43 -3.14
C VAL A 470 19.91 17.43 -2.10
N TRP A 471 19.25 17.51 -0.93
CA TRP A 471 19.75 18.26 0.23
C TRP A 471 20.84 17.48 0.97
N ARG A 472 21.91 18.17 1.37
CA ARG A 472 22.99 17.64 2.21
C ARG A 472 23.28 18.59 3.36
N LEU A 473 23.59 18.04 4.54
CA LEU A 473 24.27 18.79 5.59
C LEU A 473 25.69 19.10 5.11
N THR A 474 26.16 20.30 5.43
CA THR A 474 27.54 20.75 5.26
C THR A 474 28.20 21.10 6.59
N GLU A 475 27.41 21.50 7.59
CA GLU A 475 27.83 21.69 8.99
C GLU A 475 26.77 21.08 9.94
N PRO A 476 27.17 20.49 11.09
CA PRO A 476 28.54 20.37 11.61
C PRO A 476 29.33 19.20 11.01
N ALA A 477 28.66 18.27 10.32
CA ALA A 477 29.29 17.18 9.59
C ALA A 477 28.62 17.06 8.21
N TRP A 478 29.40 16.76 7.18
CA TRP A 478 28.88 16.60 5.83
C TRP A 478 28.19 15.23 5.66
N GLY A 479 27.03 15.21 5.00
CA GLY A 479 26.29 13.99 4.72
C GLY A 479 24.92 14.28 4.11
N ARG A 480 24.20 13.26 3.65
CA ARG A 480 22.87 13.44 3.04
C ARG A 480 21.84 13.86 4.09
N ALA A 481 20.97 14.81 3.73
CA ALA A 481 19.88 15.25 4.59
C ALA A 481 18.62 14.41 4.36
N SER A 482 17.88 14.10 5.43
CA SER A 482 16.59 13.43 5.35
C SER A 482 15.58 14.33 4.63
N ARG A 483 15.13 13.88 3.45
CA ARG A 483 14.13 14.60 2.64
C ARG A 483 12.90 14.98 3.46
N GLY A 484 12.36 14.06 4.26
CA GLY A 484 11.20 14.32 5.11
C GLY A 484 11.45 15.34 6.22
N ALA A 485 12.65 15.33 6.83
CA ALA A 485 13.00 16.31 7.87
C ALA A 485 13.18 17.73 7.29
N VAL A 486 13.82 17.84 6.12
CA VAL A 486 13.98 19.13 5.41
C VAL A 486 12.64 19.61 4.84
N GLU A 487 11.81 18.72 4.31
CA GLU A 487 10.46 19.02 3.80
C GLU A 487 9.55 19.54 4.95
N ALA A 488 9.61 18.93 6.14
CA ALA A 488 8.92 19.42 7.33
C ALA A 488 9.44 20.80 7.80
N MET A 489 10.76 20.93 8.01
CA MET A 489 11.38 22.18 8.46
C MET A 489 11.13 23.34 7.49
N THR A 490 11.22 23.09 6.18
CA THR A 490 11.02 24.14 5.17
C THR A 490 9.56 24.42 4.88
N SER A 491 8.62 23.51 5.15
CA SER A 491 7.18 23.83 5.07
C SER A 491 6.78 24.88 6.11
N GLN A 492 7.35 24.83 7.31
CA GLN A 492 7.19 25.87 8.33
C GLN A 492 7.71 27.25 7.89
N LEU A 493 8.66 27.31 6.95
CA LEU A 493 9.13 28.57 6.34
C LEU A 493 8.18 29.10 5.24
N ARG A 494 7.32 28.25 4.65
CA ARG A 494 6.27 28.68 3.69
C ARG A 494 5.11 29.35 4.41
N GLU A 495 4.78 28.86 5.60
CA GLU A 495 3.67 29.31 6.44
C GLU A 495 4.07 30.48 7.37
N LEU A 496 5.19 31.15 7.08
CA LEU A 496 5.80 32.20 7.90
C LEU A 496 4.94 33.47 7.98
N ARG A 497 3.97 33.48 8.88
CA ARG A 497 3.17 34.65 9.25
C ARG A 497 3.35 34.98 10.73
N ALA A 498 3.57 36.24 11.03
CA ALA A 498 3.62 36.71 12.41
C ALA A 498 2.25 36.63 13.07
N GLU A 499 2.22 36.31 14.36
CA GLU A 499 1.04 36.45 15.22
C GLU A 499 0.76 37.95 15.48
N ARG A 500 1.84 38.73 15.67
CA ARG A 500 1.79 40.14 16.13
C ARG A 500 2.91 40.97 15.51
N VAL A 501 2.65 42.27 15.33
CA VAL A 501 3.67 43.29 15.05
C VAL A 501 3.88 44.13 16.31
N ILE A 502 5.13 44.23 16.78
CA ILE A 502 5.52 44.94 18.00
C ILE A 502 6.10 46.33 17.69
N ALA A 503 6.89 46.45 16.63
CA ALA A 503 7.43 47.73 16.14
C ALA A 503 7.69 47.65 14.63
N ASP A 504 7.41 48.73 13.89
CA ASP A 504 7.73 48.79 12.44
C ASP A 504 9.23 48.95 12.20
N GLU A 505 9.88 49.81 13.00
CA GLU A 505 11.28 50.21 12.88
C GLU A 505 11.87 50.28 14.30
N ALA A 506 12.49 49.19 14.73
CA ALA A 506 13.22 49.10 15.98
C ALA A 506 14.63 49.68 15.83
N ASP A 507 14.98 50.60 16.72
CA ASP A 507 16.36 51.08 16.86
C ASP A 507 17.27 49.99 17.50
N ALA A 508 18.57 50.24 17.53
CA ALA A 508 19.53 49.30 18.11
C ALA A 508 19.30 49.02 19.61
N ALA A 509 18.72 49.94 20.39
CA ALA A 509 18.33 49.68 21.77
C ALA A 509 17.10 48.75 21.85
N THR A 510 16.10 48.95 20.99
CA THR A 510 14.91 48.10 20.90
C THR A 510 15.24 46.68 20.42
N LEU A 511 16.15 46.54 19.44
CA LEU A 511 16.65 45.22 19.00
C LEU A 511 17.41 44.49 20.11
N ARG A 512 18.25 45.19 20.89
CA ARG A 512 18.90 44.63 22.09
C ARG A 512 17.86 44.21 23.15
N ARG A 513 16.84 45.04 23.39
CA ARG A 513 15.79 44.80 24.41
C ARG A 513 15.03 43.49 24.19
N TYR A 514 14.87 43.06 22.94
CA TYR A 514 14.18 41.83 22.56
C TYR A 514 15.14 40.67 22.21
N GLY A 515 16.45 40.80 22.46
CA GLY A 515 17.41 39.74 22.14
C GLY A 515 17.53 39.45 20.64
N LEU A 516 17.40 40.46 19.79
CA LEU A 516 17.52 40.38 18.32
C LEU A 516 18.88 40.87 17.81
N GLU A 517 19.68 41.45 18.71
CA GLU A 517 21.06 41.88 18.49
C GLU A 517 21.86 41.77 19.81
N PRO A 518 22.68 40.73 20.02
CA PRO A 518 22.82 39.53 19.19
C PRO A 518 21.56 38.63 19.28
N PRO A 519 21.21 37.89 18.22
CA PRO A 519 20.04 36.99 18.22
C PRO A 519 20.31 35.63 18.85
N THR A 520 19.36 35.14 19.65
CA THR A 520 19.35 33.76 20.21
C THR A 520 19.27 32.69 19.12
N THR A 521 18.60 32.99 18.00
CA THR A 521 18.62 32.14 16.80
C THR A 521 18.68 32.99 15.53
N ARG A 522 19.62 32.70 14.62
CA ARG A 522 19.72 33.34 13.30
C ARG A 522 19.51 32.28 12.22
N VAL A 523 18.52 32.49 11.35
CA VAL A 523 18.20 31.63 10.20
C VAL A 523 18.48 32.39 8.92
N GLU A 524 19.39 31.89 8.11
CA GLU A 524 19.78 32.46 6.82
C GLU A 524 19.33 31.54 5.68
N MET A 525 18.61 32.09 4.71
CA MET A 525 18.01 31.35 3.60
C MET A 525 18.44 31.96 2.27
N ARG A 526 19.12 31.18 1.43
CA ARG A 526 19.69 31.66 0.16
C ARG A 526 19.02 31.01 -1.06
N ARG A 527 18.77 31.84 -2.08
CA ARG A 527 18.13 31.50 -3.36
C ARG A 527 19.01 32.00 -4.50
N GLY A 528 19.75 31.10 -5.14
CA GLY A 528 20.72 31.41 -6.19
C GLY A 528 21.77 32.44 -5.74
N ALA A 529 21.91 33.48 -6.56
CA ALA A 529 22.78 34.65 -6.31
C ALA A 529 22.01 35.87 -5.78
N ILE A 530 20.79 35.69 -5.26
CA ILE A 530 20.03 36.75 -4.58
C ILE A 530 20.50 36.84 -3.12
N GLU A 531 20.59 38.07 -2.60
CA GLU A 531 20.89 38.38 -1.20
C GLU A 531 20.05 37.49 -0.25
N PRO A 532 20.65 36.79 0.72
CA PRO A 532 19.93 35.85 1.55
C PRO A 532 18.92 36.55 2.47
N VAL A 533 17.77 35.90 2.69
CA VAL A 533 16.81 36.33 3.71
C VAL A 533 17.34 35.86 5.05
N VAL A 534 17.70 36.80 5.93
CA VAL A 534 18.09 36.51 7.30
C VAL A 534 16.94 36.86 8.25
N LEU A 535 16.50 35.87 9.02
CA LEU A 535 15.61 36.02 10.17
C LEU A 535 16.43 35.92 11.44
N ARG A 536 16.15 36.83 12.37
CA ARG A 536 16.73 36.88 13.72
C ARG A 536 15.60 36.65 14.71
N LEU A 537 15.75 35.69 15.62
CA LEU A 537 14.79 35.36 16.67
C LEU A 537 15.46 35.53 18.04
N GLY A 538 14.70 36.05 19.00
CA GLY A 538 15.23 36.48 20.29
C GLY A 538 14.42 35.96 21.48
N GLU A 539 14.12 36.87 22.40
CA GLU A 539 13.41 36.60 23.66
C GLU A 539 11.91 36.33 23.45
N PRO A 540 11.20 35.76 24.46
CA PRO A 540 9.75 35.61 24.44
C PRO A 540 9.01 36.92 24.13
N CYS A 541 7.87 36.81 23.47
CA CYS A 541 7.06 37.97 23.11
C CYS A 541 6.46 38.64 24.38
N PRO A 542 6.48 39.99 24.50
CA PRO A 542 5.96 40.67 25.69
C PRO A 542 4.49 40.31 25.99
N GLY A 543 4.25 39.70 27.16
CA GLY A 543 2.92 39.25 27.58
C GLY A 543 2.44 37.93 26.96
N HIS A 544 3.25 37.28 26.13
CA HIS A 544 2.88 36.09 25.35
C HIS A 544 4.01 35.03 25.36
N ASP A 545 4.21 34.34 26.48
CA ASP A 545 5.28 33.33 26.70
C ASP A 545 5.30 32.15 25.70
N ALA A 546 4.20 31.95 24.97
CA ALA A 546 4.04 30.94 23.90
C ALA A 546 4.49 31.46 22.52
N GLU A 547 4.88 32.73 22.42
CA GLU A 547 5.38 33.40 21.22
C GLU A 547 6.83 33.86 21.47
N VAL A 548 7.63 34.01 20.41
CA VAL A 548 8.99 34.57 20.45
C VAL A 548 9.11 35.77 19.53
N THR A 549 9.91 36.75 19.94
CA THR A 549 10.21 37.92 19.12
C THR A 549 11.11 37.55 17.93
N ALA A 550 10.91 38.23 16.80
CA ALA A 550 11.77 38.09 15.63
C ALA A 550 11.83 39.38 14.79
N THR A 551 12.84 39.47 13.91
CA THR A 551 12.95 40.51 12.87
C THR A 551 13.61 39.96 11.60
N ARG A 552 13.31 40.55 10.45
CA ARG A 552 14.07 40.33 9.21
C ARG A 552 15.19 41.36 9.10
N GLU A 553 16.41 40.89 8.86
CA GLU A 553 17.58 41.76 8.74
C GLU A 553 17.38 42.80 7.63
N GLY A 554 17.75 44.06 7.92
CA GLY A 554 17.52 45.20 7.03
C GLY A 554 16.09 45.78 7.01
N THR A 555 15.11 45.19 7.71
CA THR A 555 13.74 45.77 7.80
C THR A 555 13.51 46.62 9.05
N GLY A 556 14.17 46.29 10.17
CA GLY A 556 13.90 46.91 11.48
C GLY A 556 12.58 46.48 12.13
N THR A 557 11.69 45.79 11.42
CA THR A 557 10.37 45.40 11.92
C THR A 557 10.50 44.27 12.92
N VAL A 558 9.98 44.47 14.14
CA VAL A 558 9.91 43.46 15.19
C VAL A 558 8.51 42.90 15.26
N VAL A 559 8.42 41.57 15.16
CA VAL A 559 7.19 40.78 15.18
C VAL A 559 7.27 39.71 16.27
N CYS A 560 6.16 39.01 16.50
CA CYS A 560 6.15 37.76 17.27
C CYS A 560 5.64 36.59 16.41
N PHE A 561 6.26 35.42 16.58
CA PHE A 561 5.85 34.14 15.98
C PHE A 561 5.55 33.12 17.07
N SER A 562 4.75 32.10 16.78
CA SER A 562 4.57 30.96 17.68
C SER A 562 5.92 30.31 18.04
N ARG A 563 6.10 29.93 19.30
CA ARG A 563 7.32 29.25 19.77
C ARG A 563 7.55 27.91 19.06
N SER A 564 6.47 27.24 18.66
CA SER A 564 6.50 26.02 17.83
C SER A 564 7.24 26.21 16.51
N PHE A 565 7.09 27.36 15.84
CA PHE A 565 7.86 27.67 14.62
C PHE A 565 9.36 27.77 14.91
N ALA A 566 9.73 28.49 15.98
CA ALA A 566 11.13 28.65 16.37
C ALA A 566 11.76 27.31 16.79
N ASP A 567 11.04 26.46 17.53
CA ASP A 567 11.52 25.15 17.94
C ASP A 567 11.56 24.13 16.78
N ALA A 568 10.69 24.26 15.77
CA ALA A 568 10.76 23.48 14.52
C ALA A 568 11.97 23.82 13.63
N LEU A 569 12.60 24.99 13.82
CA LEU A 569 13.87 25.35 13.18
C LEU A 569 15.10 24.85 13.95
N ARG A 570 14.93 24.37 15.18
CA ARG A 570 16.01 23.97 16.11
C ARG A 570 16.28 22.46 16.11
N VAL A 571 15.92 21.77 15.02
CA VAL A 571 16.14 20.32 14.86
C VAL A 571 17.64 20.00 15.02
N PRO A 572 18.04 19.06 15.90
CA PRO A 572 19.45 18.70 16.05
C PRO A 572 19.97 18.07 14.75
N PRO A 573 21.30 18.18 14.45
CA PRO A 573 21.87 17.64 13.21
C PRO A 573 21.54 16.17 12.97
N GLU A 574 21.44 15.37 14.03
CA GLU A 574 21.14 13.94 14.00
C GLU A 574 19.73 13.68 13.45
N GLY A 575 18.75 14.54 13.79
CA GLY A 575 17.39 14.47 13.26
C GLY A 575 17.23 14.99 11.82
N LEU A 576 18.29 15.59 11.26
CA LEU A 576 18.32 16.09 9.87
C LEU A 576 19.07 15.17 8.91
N ARG A 577 19.87 14.21 9.39
CA ARG A 577 20.62 13.26 8.54
C ARG A 577 19.70 12.19 7.93
N ASP A 578 20.03 11.73 6.73
CA ASP A 578 19.38 10.58 6.09
C ASP A 578 20.04 9.27 6.52
N ASP A 579 19.42 8.58 7.48
CA ASP A 579 19.95 7.35 8.08
C ASP A 579 19.34 6.08 7.46
N ARG A 580 18.58 6.20 6.36
CA ARG A 580 17.97 5.07 5.65
C ARG A 580 18.93 4.41 4.65
N VAL A 581 18.65 3.16 4.29
CA VAL A 581 19.41 2.44 3.25
C VAL A 581 19.31 3.16 1.89
N MET A 582 18.14 3.74 1.56
CA MET A 582 17.90 4.54 0.36
C MET A 582 16.95 5.72 0.64
N SER A 583 17.05 6.80 -0.15
CA SER A 583 16.12 7.94 -0.04
C SER A 583 14.95 7.91 -1.02
N ALA A 584 15.11 7.17 -2.13
CA ALA A 584 14.09 6.95 -3.15
C ALA A 584 12.80 6.43 -2.50
N ARG A 585 11.67 7.09 -2.80
CA ARG A 585 10.34 6.59 -2.39
C ARG A 585 9.93 5.44 -3.32
N THR A 586 9.11 4.50 -2.84
CA THR A 586 8.69 3.30 -3.59
C THR A 586 8.07 3.62 -4.96
N ASP A 587 7.29 4.70 -5.04
CA ASP A 587 6.66 5.22 -6.25
C ASP A 587 7.66 5.82 -7.26
N GLU A 588 8.82 6.29 -6.79
CA GLU A 588 9.88 6.87 -7.63
C GLU A 588 10.77 5.80 -8.29
N VAL A 589 10.72 4.52 -7.86
CA VAL A 589 11.64 3.48 -8.35
C VAL A 589 11.15 2.85 -9.67
N SER A 590 11.99 2.91 -10.70
CA SER A 590 11.72 2.33 -12.03
C SER A 590 12.62 1.14 -12.38
N ARG A 591 13.81 1.03 -11.78
CA ARG A 591 14.70 -0.14 -11.92
C ARG A 591 15.54 -0.38 -10.67
N VAL A 592 15.77 -1.65 -10.36
CA VAL A 592 16.77 -2.12 -9.39
C VAL A 592 17.74 -3.05 -10.10
N ARG A 593 19.04 -2.74 -10.08
CA ARG A 593 20.11 -3.70 -10.45
C ARG A 593 20.79 -4.25 -9.22
N VAL A 594 21.10 -5.54 -9.24
CA VAL A 594 21.79 -6.28 -8.19
C VAL A 594 23.04 -6.91 -8.79
N SER A 595 24.22 -6.51 -8.30
CA SER A 595 25.52 -6.96 -8.82
C SER A 595 26.49 -7.30 -7.69
N GLY A 596 27.51 -8.12 -7.96
CA GLY A 596 28.52 -8.52 -6.98
C GLY A 596 28.03 -9.52 -5.93
N GLY A 597 28.85 -9.74 -4.89
CA GLY A 597 28.58 -10.69 -3.79
C GLY A 597 29.13 -12.11 -4.00
N ALA A 598 29.34 -12.56 -5.23
CA ALA A 598 30.04 -13.80 -5.56
C ALA A 598 30.76 -13.71 -6.93
N PRO A 599 31.95 -14.32 -7.10
CA PRO A 599 32.61 -14.40 -8.41
C PRO A 599 31.72 -15.12 -9.44
N GLY A 600 31.47 -14.50 -10.59
CA GLY A 600 30.63 -15.07 -11.65
C GLY A 600 29.12 -14.98 -11.41
N GLY A 601 28.65 -14.32 -10.34
CA GLY A 601 27.22 -14.06 -10.14
C GLY A 601 26.66 -13.17 -11.25
N ALA A 602 25.62 -13.64 -11.96
CA ALA A 602 24.94 -12.87 -12.99
C ALA A 602 24.23 -11.64 -12.40
N GLU A 603 24.22 -10.52 -13.12
CA GLU A 603 23.48 -9.33 -12.70
C GLU A 603 21.97 -9.62 -12.77
N LEU A 604 21.27 -9.41 -11.66
CA LEU A 604 19.81 -9.48 -11.59
C LEU A 604 19.26 -8.06 -11.75
N VAL A 605 18.43 -7.84 -12.76
CA VAL A 605 17.83 -6.53 -13.05
C VAL A 605 16.31 -6.63 -12.98
N LEU A 606 15.72 -5.95 -11.99
CA LEU A 606 14.27 -5.79 -11.83
C LEU A 606 13.87 -4.46 -12.51
N SER A 607 13.01 -4.48 -13.53
CA SER A 607 12.59 -3.26 -14.24
C SER A 607 11.07 -3.12 -14.30
N ARG A 608 10.57 -1.90 -14.08
CA ARG A 608 9.18 -1.49 -14.26
C ARG A 608 8.93 -1.11 -15.72
N THR A 609 7.75 -1.40 -16.24
CA THR A 609 7.24 -0.87 -17.51
C THR A 609 5.74 -0.69 -17.37
N GLY A 610 5.31 0.56 -17.10
CA GLY A 610 3.94 0.84 -16.65
C GLY A 610 3.69 0.26 -15.25
N SER A 611 2.67 -0.59 -15.12
CA SER A 611 2.39 -1.34 -13.90
C SER A 611 3.22 -2.63 -13.76
N THR A 612 3.74 -3.17 -14.87
CA THR A 612 4.36 -4.51 -14.89
C THR A 612 5.83 -4.46 -14.48
N TRP A 613 6.22 -5.35 -13.56
CA TRP A 613 7.62 -5.57 -13.18
C TRP A 613 8.16 -6.86 -13.79
N THR A 614 9.43 -6.86 -14.21
CA THR A 614 10.10 -8.03 -14.82
C THR A 614 11.53 -8.21 -14.30
N ALA A 615 12.01 -9.46 -14.22
CA ALA A 615 13.38 -9.81 -13.83
C ALA A 615 14.21 -10.38 -15.00
N THR A 616 15.25 -9.66 -15.38
CA THR A 616 16.30 -10.04 -16.35
C THR A 616 17.48 -10.68 -15.60
N PRO A 617 18.14 -11.74 -16.13
CA PRO A 617 18.03 -12.29 -17.48
C PRO A 617 16.86 -13.26 -17.72
N ALA A 618 16.07 -13.60 -16.71
CA ALA A 618 15.04 -14.65 -16.83
C ALA A 618 13.83 -14.26 -17.69
N GLY A 619 13.55 -12.96 -17.87
CA GLY A 619 12.37 -12.46 -18.58
C GLY A 619 11.05 -12.65 -17.82
N ILE A 620 11.12 -12.98 -16.53
CA ILE A 620 9.97 -13.41 -15.72
C ILE A 620 9.22 -12.19 -15.17
N ALA A 621 7.89 -12.20 -15.32
CA ALA A 621 7.00 -11.23 -14.67
C ALA A 621 6.99 -11.41 -13.15
N LEU A 622 7.02 -10.31 -12.42
CA LEU A 622 7.08 -10.28 -10.97
C LEU A 622 5.73 -9.90 -10.35
N ASP A 623 5.52 -10.38 -9.14
CA ASP A 623 4.46 -9.93 -8.24
C ASP A 623 4.74 -8.47 -7.83
N PRO A 624 3.88 -7.50 -8.22
CA PRO A 624 4.10 -6.09 -7.92
C PRO A 624 3.87 -5.76 -6.44
N GLU A 625 2.97 -6.47 -5.75
CA GLU A 625 2.68 -6.22 -4.33
C GLU A 625 3.85 -6.71 -3.46
N ALA A 626 4.38 -7.90 -3.75
CA ALA A 626 5.57 -8.42 -3.09
C ALA A 626 6.81 -7.51 -3.28
N LEU A 627 6.94 -6.88 -4.46
CA LEU A 627 8.04 -5.98 -4.77
C LEU A 627 7.85 -4.58 -4.15
N GLU A 628 6.67 -3.98 -4.22
CA GLU A 628 6.38 -2.68 -3.59
C GLU A 628 6.43 -2.79 -2.05
N SER A 629 6.01 -3.92 -1.48
CA SER A 629 6.20 -4.25 -0.06
C SER A 629 7.68 -4.32 0.33
N TRP A 630 8.50 -5.00 -0.48
CA TRP A 630 9.95 -5.08 -0.26
C TRP A 630 10.66 -3.73 -0.43
N LEU A 631 10.32 -2.94 -1.45
CA LEU A 631 10.86 -1.58 -1.66
C LEU A 631 10.51 -0.66 -0.49
N THR A 632 9.29 -0.74 0.03
CA THR A 632 8.85 0.03 1.21
C THR A 632 9.61 -0.42 2.45
N GLY A 633 9.76 -1.73 2.66
CA GLY A 633 10.63 -2.28 3.71
C GLY A 633 12.09 -1.82 3.60
N LEU A 634 12.64 -1.72 2.39
CA LEU A 634 13.99 -1.20 2.13
C LEU A 634 14.12 0.30 2.41
N HIS A 635 13.06 1.08 2.16
CA HIS A 635 13.00 2.50 2.46
C HIS A 635 12.93 2.79 3.97
N ASP A 636 12.18 1.97 4.72
CA ASP A 636 11.96 2.18 6.16
C ASP A 636 13.05 1.60 7.08
N ILE A 637 13.99 0.81 6.55
CA ILE A 637 15.17 0.39 7.31
C ILE A 637 16.10 1.61 7.57
N ALA A 638 16.10 2.06 8.82
CA ALA A 638 17.00 3.08 9.35
C ALA A 638 18.20 2.47 10.10
N ALA A 639 19.33 3.17 10.08
CA ALA A 639 20.58 2.73 10.69
C ALA A 639 20.48 2.70 12.22
N ALA A 640 21.05 1.65 12.83
CA ALA A 640 21.25 1.58 14.27
C ALA A 640 22.46 2.41 14.73
N GLN A 641 23.39 2.70 13.82
CA GLN A 641 24.54 3.58 14.06
C GLN A 641 25.13 4.09 12.73
N ARG A 642 25.49 5.38 12.67
CA ARG A 642 26.45 5.91 11.70
C ARG A 642 27.87 5.78 12.26
N LEU A 643 28.81 5.29 11.47
CA LEU A 643 30.23 5.26 11.82
C LEU A 643 30.92 6.56 11.38
N ASP A 644 31.94 7.00 12.11
CA ASP A 644 32.70 8.20 11.80
C ASP A 644 33.78 7.93 10.75
N GLY A 645 33.84 8.80 9.73
CA GLY A 645 34.80 8.72 8.63
C GLY A 645 34.49 7.60 7.61
N ASP A 646 35.45 7.37 6.70
CA ASP A 646 35.36 6.33 5.67
C ASP A 646 35.84 4.98 6.23
N ALA A 647 34.94 4.26 6.89
CA ALA A 647 35.21 2.93 7.44
C ALA A 647 35.03 1.79 6.41
N ARG A 648 34.81 2.09 5.12
CA ARG A 648 34.33 1.09 4.12
C ARG A 648 35.21 -0.16 4.03
N ALA A 649 36.53 0.03 3.94
CA ALA A 649 37.48 -1.08 3.82
C ALA A 649 37.46 -2.01 5.05
N ALA A 650 37.31 -1.45 6.26
CA ALA A 650 37.26 -2.21 7.51
C ALA A 650 36.03 -3.12 7.62
N HIS A 651 34.94 -2.78 6.93
CA HIS A 651 33.69 -3.53 6.91
C HIS A 651 33.45 -4.32 5.61
N GLY A 652 34.47 -4.50 4.77
CA GLY A 652 34.39 -5.30 3.54
C GLY A 652 33.59 -4.65 2.42
N ILE A 653 33.52 -3.31 2.39
CA ILE A 653 32.92 -2.52 1.30
C ILE A 653 34.04 -2.12 0.33
N GLY A 654 34.02 -2.66 -0.88
CA GLY A 654 35.05 -2.48 -1.91
C GLY A 654 34.73 -3.18 -3.24
N PRO A 655 35.74 -3.46 -4.07
CA PRO A 655 35.55 -4.18 -5.33
C PRO A 655 34.95 -5.58 -5.13
N GLY A 656 33.87 -5.90 -5.84
CA GLY A 656 33.16 -7.18 -5.73
C GLY A 656 32.09 -7.25 -4.63
N SER A 657 32.03 -6.28 -3.71
CA SER A 657 30.94 -6.17 -2.72
C SER A 657 29.58 -6.09 -3.40
N ARG A 658 28.56 -6.70 -2.76
CA ARG A 658 27.19 -6.73 -3.28
C ARG A 658 26.65 -5.30 -3.38
N THR A 659 26.19 -4.90 -4.55
CA THR A 659 25.66 -3.56 -4.80
C THR A 659 24.23 -3.62 -5.29
N LEU A 660 23.35 -2.79 -4.69
CA LEU A 660 22.05 -2.43 -5.23
C LEU A 660 22.17 -1.07 -5.94
N THR A 661 21.67 -0.96 -7.17
CA THR A 661 21.56 0.32 -7.89
C THR A 661 20.10 0.60 -8.19
N ILE A 662 19.57 1.65 -7.57
CA ILE A 662 18.17 2.09 -7.68
C ILE A 662 18.12 3.22 -8.70
N GLU A 663 17.44 3.01 -9.82
CA GLU A 663 17.13 4.07 -10.80
C GLU A 663 15.72 4.58 -10.58
N ARG A 664 15.56 5.89 -10.79
CA ARG A 664 14.34 6.62 -10.46
C ARG A 664 13.66 7.17 -11.71
N GLU A 665 12.35 7.37 -11.63
CA GLU A 665 11.55 8.11 -12.61
C GLU A 665 11.09 9.43 -12.00
N GLY A 666 10.93 10.48 -12.83
CA GLY A 666 10.59 11.84 -12.38
C GLY A 666 11.67 12.60 -11.59
N VAL A 667 12.73 11.92 -11.12
CA VAL A 667 13.83 12.50 -10.33
C VAL A 667 15.17 12.17 -10.98
N GLU A 668 16.05 13.16 -11.14
CA GLU A 668 17.39 12.94 -11.71
C GLU A 668 18.28 12.06 -10.82
N GLY A 669 19.14 11.25 -11.46
CA GLY A 669 20.15 10.44 -10.81
C GLY A 669 19.63 9.15 -10.15
N SER A 670 20.54 8.20 -9.99
CA SER A 670 20.34 6.91 -9.32
C SER A 670 21.00 6.88 -7.94
N GLU A 671 20.56 5.96 -7.09
CA GLU A 671 21.20 5.68 -5.79
C GLU A 671 21.94 4.35 -5.85
N ARG A 672 23.22 4.35 -5.49
CA ARG A 672 24.06 3.15 -5.49
C ARG A 672 24.50 2.83 -4.05
N ILE A 673 24.16 1.61 -3.63
CA ILE A 673 24.11 1.15 -2.25
C ILE A 673 25.01 -0.09 -2.16
N VAL A 674 26.18 0.05 -1.54
CA VAL A 674 27.19 -1.01 -1.47
C VAL A 674 27.15 -1.67 -0.10
N ILE A 675 26.90 -2.98 -0.10
CA ILE A 675 26.68 -3.80 1.09
C ILE A 675 27.98 -4.53 1.41
N GLY A 676 28.44 -4.36 2.65
CA GLY A 676 29.65 -4.99 3.18
C GLY A 676 29.36 -6.31 3.88
N THR A 677 30.17 -6.58 4.90
CA THR A 677 30.03 -7.74 5.80
C THR A 677 28.81 -7.62 6.72
N ALA A 678 28.43 -8.75 7.30
CA ALA A 678 27.50 -8.86 8.42
C ALA A 678 28.18 -9.60 9.58
N ASP A 679 27.92 -9.14 10.80
CA ASP A 679 28.42 -9.69 12.06
C ASP A 679 27.30 -9.80 13.11
N ALA A 680 27.63 -10.22 14.33
CA ALA A 680 26.66 -10.39 15.42
C ALA A 680 26.01 -9.07 15.91
N THR A 681 26.55 -7.91 15.53
CA THR A 681 26.07 -6.58 15.89
C THR A 681 25.24 -5.91 14.79
N GLY A 682 25.39 -6.34 13.54
CA GLY A 682 24.66 -5.78 12.41
C GLY A 682 25.26 -6.12 11.05
N PHE A 683 24.77 -5.46 10.01
CA PHE A 683 25.43 -5.41 8.70
C PHE A 683 25.76 -3.97 8.31
N TYR A 684 26.75 -3.81 7.45
CA TYR A 684 27.31 -2.53 7.07
C TYR A 684 26.97 -2.17 5.63
N VAL A 685 26.58 -0.90 5.39
CA VAL A 685 26.26 -0.37 4.06
C VAL A 685 26.90 1.00 3.90
N SER A 686 27.37 1.31 2.69
CA SER A 686 27.72 2.66 2.26
C SER A 686 26.87 3.06 1.07
N ARG A 687 26.63 4.37 0.92
CA ARG A 687 26.13 4.95 -0.33
C ARG A 687 27.33 5.45 -1.14
N ASP A 688 27.24 5.50 -2.48
CA ASP A 688 28.34 6.06 -3.29
C ASP A 688 28.37 7.60 -3.29
N ASP A 689 27.24 8.27 -2.96
CA ASP A 689 27.16 9.72 -2.81
C ASP A 689 27.43 10.24 -1.38
N GLU A 690 27.74 9.34 -0.44
CA GLU A 690 28.18 9.65 0.92
C GLU A 690 29.07 8.48 1.42
N PRO A 691 30.41 8.63 1.48
CA PRO A 691 31.34 7.54 1.81
C PRO A 691 31.40 7.22 3.31
N VAL A 692 30.23 7.16 3.92
CA VAL A 692 29.97 6.90 5.33
C VAL A 692 29.41 5.49 5.46
N VAL A 693 29.90 4.75 6.45
CA VAL A 693 29.35 3.42 6.76
C VAL A 693 28.22 3.55 7.77
N LEU A 694 27.05 3.04 7.38
CA LEU A 694 25.87 2.88 8.24
C LEU A 694 25.77 1.41 8.67
N ARG A 695 25.64 1.17 9.99
CA ARG A 695 25.36 -0.15 10.56
C ARG A 695 23.87 -0.29 10.85
N PHE A 696 23.29 -1.38 10.38
CA PHE A 696 21.87 -1.71 10.55
C PHE A 696 21.71 -2.97 11.40
N ALA A 697 20.54 -3.13 12.05
CA ALA A 697 20.26 -4.28 12.91
C ALA A 697 20.30 -5.62 12.14
N PRO A 698 20.80 -6.73 12.73
CA PRO A 698 20.93 -8.02 12.03
C PRO A 698 19.64 -8.51 11.36
N SER A 699 18.48 -8.24 11.96
CA SER A 699 17.17 -8.64 11.45
C SER A 699 16.78 -8.02 10.10
N ALA A 700 17.44 -6.93 9.67
CA ALA A 700 17.20 -6.32 8.37
C ALA A 700 18.09 -6.90 7.24
N ALA A 701 19.01 -7.81 7.55
CA ALA A 701 19.94 -8.39 6.57
C ALA A 701 19.19 -9.19 5.49
N GLU A 702 18.13 -9.90 5.87
CA GLU A 702 17.27 -10.64 4.94
C GLU A 702 16.61 -9.72 3.90
N THR A 703 16.31 -8.46 4.21
CA THR A 703 15.75 -7.51 3.24
C THR A 703 16.76 -7.11 2.17
N LEU A 704 18.07 -7.16 2.46
CA LEU A 704 19.12 -6.96 1.45
C LEU A 704 19.42 -8.21 0.60
N VAL A 705 18.89 -9.37 0.98
CA VAL A 705 18.91 -10.57 0.13
C VAL A 705 17.84 -10.43 -0.95
N VAL A 706 18.23 -9.80 -2.05
CA VAL A 706 17.43 -9.67 -3.27
C VAL A 706 17.73 -10.85 -4.19
N ASP A 707 16.69 -11.60 -4.54
CA ASP A 707 16.74 -12.70 -5.50
C ASP A 707 15.46 -12.68 -6.36
N SER A 708 15.44 -13.44 -7.46
CA SER A 708 14.30 -13.44 -8.38
C SER A 708 13.21 -14.46 -8.03
N LEU A 709 13.36 -15.28 -6.99
CA LEU A 709 12.34 -16.20 -6.49
C LEU A 709 11.39 -15.48 -5.51
N ARG A 710 11.93 -14.57 -4.69
CA ARG A 710 11.22 -13.75 -3.70
C ARG A 710 10.02 -12.98 -4.27
N PHE A 711 10.12 -12.52 -5.52
CA PHE A 711 9.11 -11.67 -6.18
C PHE A 711 8.33 -12.41 -7.28
N ARG A 712 8.34 -13.74 -7.31
CA ARG A 712 7.51 -14.48 -8.28
C ARG A 712 6.07 -14.58 -7.79
N PRO A 713 5.08 -14.50 -8.70
CA PRO A 713 3.69 -14.80 -8.39
C PRO A 713 3.54 -16.16 -7.68
N ARG A 714 2.61 -16.20 -6.72
CA ARG A 714 2.31 -17.42 -5.94
C ARG A 714 1.15 -18.23 -6.50
N ALA A 715 0.19 -17.61 -7.17
CA ALA A 715 -0.73 -18.32 -8.05
C ALA A 715 -0.02 -18.59 -9.39
N LEU A 716 0.05 -19.86 -9.80
CA LEU A 716 0.71 -20.27 -11.05
C LEU A 716 -0.26 -20.36 -12.24
N LEU A 717 -1.56 -20.53 -11.96
CA LEU A 717 -2.61 -20.77 -12.93
C LEU A 717 -3.77 -19.77 -12.76
N HIS A 718 -4.53 -19.55 -13.84
CA HIS A 718 -5.62 -18.57 -13.92
C HIS A 718 -6.91 -19.20 -14.46
N ASP A 719 -7.14 -20.44 -14.04
CA ASP A 719 -8.28 -21.26 -14.44
C ASP A 719 -9.48 -21.08 -13.51
N THR A 720 -10.60 -21.72 -13.83
CA THR A 720 -11.77 -21.81 -12.93
C THR A 720 -12.04 -23.27 -12.54
N SER A 721 -12.61 -23.50 -11.35
CA SER A 721 -13.08 -24.85 -10.98
C SER A 721 -14.18 -25.36 -11.92
N ASP A 722 -14.96 -24.45 -12.51
CA ASP A 722 -16.04 -24.78 -13.43
C ASP A 722 -15.55 -25.19 -14.82
N ASP A 723 -14.33 -24.80 -15.21
CA ASP A 723 -13.66 -25.24 -16.43
C ASP A 723 -13.07 -26.66 -16.29
N LEU A 724 -12.90 -27.21 -15.08
CA LEU A 724 -12.32 -28.53 -14.87
C LEU A 724 -13.14 -29.65 -15.56
N ARG A 725 -12.46 -30.51 -16.34
CA ARG A 725 -13.06 -31.67 -17.03
C ARG A 725 -12.47 -33.01 -16.60
N ALA A 726 -11.18 -33.07 -16.30
CA ALA A 726 -10.57 -34.31 -15.81
C ALA A 726 -9.36 -34.06 -14.89
N VAL A 727 -9.12 -35.00 -13.99
CA VAL A 727 -7.88 -35.12 -13.20
C VAL A 727 -7.41 -36.56 -13.23
N LEU A 728 -6.14 -36.77 -13.58
CA LEU A 728 -5.41 -38.02 -13.34
C LEU A 728 -4.55 -37.85 -12.08
N LEU A 729 -4.62 -38.81 -11.17
CA LEU A 729 -3.81 -38.89 -9.95
C LEU A 729 -3.06 -40.23 -9.94
N ASP A 730 -1.73 -40.17 -9.93
CA ASP A 730 -0.82 -41.31 -9.80
C ASP A 730 -0.02 -41.11 -8.50
N VAL A 731 -0.31 -41.95 -7.49
CA VAL A 731 0.18 -41.83 -6.12
C VAL A 731 0.51 -43.22 -5.56
N GLY A 732 1.68 -43.74 -5.94
CA GLY A 732 2.19 -45.03 -5.44
C GLY A 732 1.42 -46.21 -6.01
N SER A 733 0.41 -46.72 -5.27
CA SER A 733 -0.53 -47.73 -5.76
C SER A 733 -1.88 -47.13 -6.19
N MET A 734 -2.20 -45.90 -5.79
CA MET A 734 -3.45 -45.23 -6.13
C MET A 734 -3.34 -44.59 -7.52
N HIS A 735 -4.16 -45.07 -8.46
CA HIS A 735 -4.22 -44.59 -9.84
C HIS A 735 -5.66 -44.19 -10.16
N GLU A 736 -6.03 -42.95 -9.84
CA GLU A 736 -7.39 -42.43 -10.02
C GLU A 736 -7.49 -41.59 -11.31
N GLU A 737 -8.54 -41.84 -12.09
CA GLU A 737 -8.96 -40.96 -13.18
C GLU A 737 -10.35 -40.45 -12.85
N ILE A 738 -10.47 -39.13 -12.72
CA ILE A 738 -11.70 -38.44 -12.35
C ILE A 738 -12.12 -37.62 -13.57
N ILE A 739 -13.33 -37.84 -14.08
CA ILE A 739 -13.87 -37.17 -15.26
C ILE A 739 -15.20 -36.46 -14.93
N ARG A 740 -15.45 -35.32 -15.58
CA ARG A 740 -16.75 -34.64 -15.51
C ARG A 740 -17.71 -35.24 -16.53
N THR A 741 -18.92 -35.56 -16.06
CA THR A 741 -20.04 -36.06 -16.83
C THR A 741 -21.26 -35.16 -16.60
N GLU A 742 -22.39 -35.46 -17.25
CA GLU A 742 -23.64 -34.69 -17.07
C GLU A 742 -24.14 -34.76 -15.62
N ASP A 743 -24.00 -35.91 -14.95
CA ASP A 743 -24.30 -36.13 -13.53
C ASP A 743 -23.25 -35.54 -12.56
N GLY A 744 -22.28 -34.76 -13.06
CA GLY A 744 -21.14 -34.26 -12.27
C GLY A 744 -19.90 -35.15 -12.37
N PHE A 745 -19.03 -35.11 -11.36
CA PHE A 745 -17.74 -35.81 -11.38
C PHE A 745 -17.85 -37.29 -11.04
N ARG A 746 -17.16 -38.12 -11.83
CA ARG A 746 -17.12 -39.57 -11.72
C ARG A 746 -15.69 -40.08 -11.72
N LEU A 747 -15.46 -41.15 -10.97
CA LEU A 747 -14.26 -41.95 -11.08
C LEU A 747 -14.44 -42.86 -12.30
N SER A 748 -13.53 -42.83 -13.28
CA SER A 748 -13.51 -43.76 -14.43
C SER A 748 -12.47 -44.86 -14.25
N ARG A 749 -11.37 -44.57 -13.54
CA ARG A 749 -10.35 -45.56 -13.13
C ARG A 749 -10.00 -45.40 -11.66
N PRO A 750 -9.73 -46.50 -10.93
CA PRO A 750 -9.66 -47.87 -11.44
C PRO A 750 -11.02 -48.56 -11.59
N LEU A 751 -12.11 -47.96 -11.09
CA LEU A 751 -13.48 -48.41 -11.31
C LEU A 751 -14.40 -47.25 -11.75
N ALA A 752 -15.47 -47.59 -12.47
CA ALA A 752 -16.44 -46.63 -13.02
C ALA A 752 -17.52 -46.23 -12.00
N TYR A 753 -17.18 -45.35 -11.05
CA TYR A 753 -18.03 -45.00 -9.90
C TYR A 753 -18.32 -43.49 -9.79
N ARG A 754 -19.08 -43.06 -8.77
CA ARG A 754 -19.18 -41.64 -8.41
C ARG A 754 -17.89 -41.19 -7.72
N ALA A 755 -17.45 -39.96 -7.97
CA ALA A 755 -16.42 -39.33 -7.17
C ALA A 755 -17.07 -38.52 -6.04
N ASP A 756 -16.36 -38.32 -4.92
CA ASP A 756 -16.82 -37.47 -3.83
C ASP A 756 -16.90 -36.01 -4.30
N PRO A 757 -18.09 -35.39 -4.30
CA PRO A 757 -18.27 -34.07 -4.89
C PRO A 757 -17.55 -32.97 -4.10
N ALA A 758 -17.45 -33.11 -2.77
CA ALA A 758 -16.78 -32.11 -1.94
C ALA A 758 -15.26 -32.15 -2.17
N LEU A 759 -14.67 -33.35 -2.17
CA LEU A 759 -13.23 -33.52 -2.40
C LEU A 759 -12.82 -33.07 -3.81
N VAL A 760 -13.59 -33.41 -4.84
CA VAL A 760 -13.27 -33.02 -6.22
C VAL A 760 -13.47 -31.52 -6.45
N THR A 761 -14.48 -30.88 -5.84
CA THR A 761 -14.63 -29.42 -5.88
C THR A 761 -13.45 -28.72 -5.22
N ASP A 762 -12.99 -29.16 -4.04
CA ASP A 762 -11.86 -28.53 -3.35
C ASP A 762 -10.50 -28.79 -4.01
N LEU A 763 -10.30 -29.97 -4.61
CA LEU A 763 -9.15 -30.28 -5.45
C LEU A 763 -9.16 -29.39 -6.70
N GLY A 764 -10.30 -29.31 -7.41
CA GLY A 764 -10.44 -28.48 -8.60
C GLY A 764 -10.21 -26.99 -8.34
N ARG A 765 -10.72 -26.47 -7.22
CA ARG A 765 -10.52 -25.09 -6.76
C ARG A 765 -9.04 -24.77 -6.50
N GLN A 766 -8.31 -25.67 -5.86
CA GLN A 766 -6.87 -25.48 -5.58
C GLN A 766 -6.00 -25.72 -6.82
N LEU A 767 -6.36 -26.64 -7.72
CA LEU A 767 -5.65 -26.85 -8.99
C LEU A 767 -5.90 -25.74 -10.03
N ALA A 768 -7.06 -25.08 -10.02
CA ALA A 768 -7.38 -24.00 -10.97
C ALA A 768 -6.49 -22.74 -10.81
N THR A 769 -6.04 -22.47 -9.58
CA THR A 769 -5.14 -21.35 -9.25
C THR A 769 -3.70 -21.80 -9.01
N LEU A 770 -3.52 -23.02 -8.50
CA LEU A 770 -2.25 -23.60 -8.08
C LEU A 770 -1.44 -22.61 -7.23
N GLU A 771 -2.04 -22.14 -6.14
CA GLU A 771 -1.36 -21.25 -5.18
C GLU A 771 -0.29 -22.02 -4.39
N VAL A 772 0.95 -21.54 -4.43
CA VAL A 772 2.10 -22.15 -3.75
C VAL A 772 2.43 -21.45 -2.43
N GLU A 773 2.96 -22.19 -1.45
CA GLU A 773 3.41 -21.60 -0.18
C GLU A 773 4.62 -20.67 -0.40
N ARG A 774 5.58 -21.13 -1.21
CA ARG A 774 6.83 -20.42 -1.53
C ARG A 774 7.57 -21.04 -2.71
N TRP A 775 8.38 -20.25 -3.40
CA TRP A 775 9.42 -20.74 -4.30
C TRP A 775 10.65 -21.22 -3.50
N VAL A 776 11.40 -22.17 -4.05
CA VAL A 776 12.63 -22.69 -3.41
C VAL A 776 13.84 -22.77 -4.34
N SER A 777 13.64 -22.96 -5.64
CA SER A 777 14.76 -22.98 -6.60
C SER A 777 14.30 -22.66 -8.02
N VAL A 778 15.23 -22.15 -8.84
CA VAL A 778 15.06 -22.06 -10.30
C VAL A 778 15.17 -23.43 -10.99
N THR A 779 15.79 -24.43 -10.35
CA THR A 779 16.03 -25.77 -10.91
C THR A 779 15.78 -26.90 -9.89
N PRO A 780 15.40 -28.11 -10.35
CA PRO A 780 15.36 -29.29 -9.49
C PRO A 780 16.70 -29.63 -8.84
N LEU A 781 16.69 -29.84 -7.51
CA LEU A 781 17.78 -30.40 -6.72
C LEU A 781 17.39 -31.83 -6.26
N PRO A 782 18.34 -32.73 -5.98
CA PRO A 782 18.03 -34.10 -5.57
C PRO A 782 17.14 -34.19 -4.32
N GLU A 783 17.36 -33.29 -3.35
CA GLU A 783 16.59 -33.17 -2.10
C GLU A 783 15.10 -32.85 -2.32
N HIS A 784 14.72 -32.26 -3.46
CA HIS A 784 13.32 -32.01 -3.79
C HIS A 784 12.57 -33.30 -4.15
N GLY A 785 13.24 -34.43 -4.40
CA GLY A 785 12.61 -35.72 -4.68
C GLY A 785 11.87 -35.82 -6.03
N LEU A 786 12.00 -34.84 -6.92
CA LEU A 786 11.22 -34.78 -8.17
C LEU A 786 11.57 -35.86 -9.21
N VAL A 787 12.72 -36.54 -9.06
CA VAL A 787 13.14 -37.67 -9.93
C VAL A 787 12.39 -38.95 -9.58
N ALA A 788 12.06 -39.14 -8.30
CA ALA A 788 11.27 -40.26 -7.78
C ALA A 788 10.05 -39.68 -7.03
N PRO A 789 9.09 -39.09 -7.77
CA PRO A 789 8.01 -38.31 -7.17
C PRO A 789 7.06 -39.17 -6.33
N ARG A 790 6.50 -38.58 -5.27
CA ARG A 790 5.46 -39.20 -4.44
C ARG A 790 4.07 -39.18 -5.11
N ALA A 791 3.86 -38.24 -6.02
CA ALA A 791 2.63 -38.11 -6.78
C ALA A 791 2.87 -37.42 -8.13
N ARG A 792 2.09 -37.80 -9.14
CA ARG A 792 1.91 -37.08 -10.41
C ARG A 792 0.44 -36.72 -10.56
N VAL A 793 0.17 -35.49 -10.97
CA VAL A 793 -1.19 -34.98 -11.22
C VAL A 793 -1.25 -34.43 -12.63
N ILE A 794 -2.28 -34.79 -13.40
CA ILE A 794 -2.57 -34.15 -14.69
C ILE A 794 -4.00 -33.61 -14.66
N ALA A 795 -4.16 -32.30 -14.68
CA ALA A 795 -5.46 -31.63 -14.66
C ALA A 795 -5.80 -31.05 -16.04
N ARG A 796 -6.99 -31.34 -16.55
CA ARG A 796 -7.54 -30.79 -17.81
C ARG A 796 -8.68 -29.82 -17.52
N PHE A 797 -8.54 -28.60 -18.01
CA PHE A 797 -9.56 -27.55 -18.00
C PHE A 797 -10.03 -27.25 -19.43
N GLU A 798 -11.28 -26.87 -19.59
CA GLU A 798 -11.91 -26.60 -20.88
C GLU A 798 -13.04 -25.57 -20.72
N GLY A 799 -12.71 -24.34 -21.08
CA GLY A 799 -13.56 -23.16 -20.95
C GLY A 799 -12.74 -21.91 -21.24
N ARG A 800 -13.23 -20.73 -20.85
CA ARG A 800 -12.54 -19.46 -21.15
C ARG A 800 -11.50 -19.06 -20.10
N GLY A 801 -11.41 -19.75 -18.97
CA GLY A 801 -10.58 -19.36 -17.83
C GLY A 801 -11.06 -18.04 -17.20
N LEU A 802 -10.22 -17.43 -16.38
CA LEU A 802 -10.38 -16.02 -16.02
C LEU A 802 -10.03 -15.12 -17.22
N PRO A 803 -10.73 -13.99 -17.42
CA PRO A 803 -10.43 -13.07 -18.51
C PRO A 803 -9.08 -12.36 -18.26
N SER A 804 -8.03 -12.82 -18.94
CA SER A 804 -6.77 -12.08 -19.06
C SER A 804 -6.95 -10.80 -19.89
N ASP A 805 -6.20 -9.74 -19.58
CA ASP A 805 -6.31 -8.41 -20.22
C ASP A 805 -5.98 -8.34 -21.74
N GLY A 806 -5.68 -9.49 -22.38
CA GLY A 806 -5.59 -9.65 -23.83
C GLY A 806 -6.72 -10.55 -24.35
N GLY A 807 -7.83 -9.96 -24.81
CA GLY A 807 -8.97 -10.74 -25.32
C GLY A 807 -8.73 -11.36 -26.69
N VAL A 808 -9.23 -12.58 -26.90
CA VAL A 808 -9.32 -13.25 -28.21
C VAL A 808 -10.74 -13.77 -28.42
N ASP A 809 -11.31 -13.51 -29.60
CA ASP A 809 -12.68 -13.90 -29.93
C ASP A 809 -12.75 -15.39 -30.35
N ALA A 810 -12.62 -16.27 -29.36
CA ALA A 810 -12.65 -17.72 -29.55
C ALA A 810 -14.09 -18.26 -29.44
N SER A 811 -14.59 -18.78 -30.57
CA SER A 811 -15.87 -19.50 -30.67
C SER A 811 -15.83 -20.93 -30.09
N VAL A 812 -14.63 -21.47 -29.85
CA VAL A 812 -14.37 -22.74 -29.18
C VAL A 812 -13.63 -22.48 -27.87
N ALA A 813 -14.03 -23.15 -26.80
CA ALA A 813 -13.34 -23.08 -25.51
C ALA A 813 -11.93 -23.71 -25.62
N PRO A 814 -10.84 -22.99 -25.29
CA PRO A 814 -9.51 -23.58 -25.29
C PRO A 814 -9.38 -24.67 -24.20
N VAL A 815 -8.83 -25.83 -24.59
CA VAL A 815 -8.44 -26.90 -23.67
C VAL A 815 -7.06 -26.60 -23.11
N ARG A 816 -6.90 -26.65 -21.80
CA ARG A 816 -5.63 -26.47 -21.07
C ARG A 816 -5.34 -27.74 -20.28
N THR A 817 -4.09 -28.18 -20.27
CA THR A 817 -3.68 -29.39 -19.53
C THR A 817 -2.39 -29.10 -18.77
N TYR A 818 -2.39 -29.41 -17.47
CA TYR A 818 -1.30 -29.09 -16.55
C TYR A 818 -0.79 -30.36 -15.87
N ALA A 819 0.49 -30.67 -16.06
CA ALA A 819 1.15 -31.79 -15.40
C ALA A 819 1.99 -31.27 -14.22
N LEU A 820 1.64 -31.71 -13.01
CA LEU A 820 2.27 -31.31 -11.75
C LEU A 820 2.96 -32.54 -11.14
N THR A 821 4.27 -32.42 -10.91
CA THR A 821 5.11 -33.45 -10.30
C THR A 821 5.37 -33.08 -8.83
N VAL A 822 4.98 -33.94 -7.90
CA VAL A 822 5.15 -33.73 -6.45
C VAL A 822 6.24 -34.66 -5.92
N GLY A 823 7.27 -34.08 -5.31
CA GLY A 823 8.44 -34.76 -4.76
C GLY A 823 8.38 -34.95 -3.25
N ALA A 824 9.50 -34.73 -2.56
CA ALA A 824 9.64 -34.96 -1.12
C ALA A 824 8.76 -34.01 -0.28
N SER A 825 8.44 -34.41 0.96
CA SER A 825 7.81 -33.52 1.95
C SER A 825 8.76 -32.35 2.27
N ALA A 826 8.25 -31.12 2.35
CA ALA A 826 9.09 -29.96 2.62
C ALA A 826 9.20 -29.65 4.14
N PRO A 827 10.30 -29.04 4.61
CA PRO A 827 10.40 -28.56 5.98
C PRO A 827 9.33 -27.52 6.29
N GLY A 828 8.59 -27.73 7.38
CA GLY A 828 7.45 -26.91 7.81
C GLY A 828 6.07 -27.49 7.44
N GLY A 829 5.99 -28.33 6.41
CA GLY A 829 4.74 -28.85 5.87
C GLY A 829 4.77 -28.95 4.35
N GLY A 830 3.65 -29.36 3.74
CA GLY A 830 3.53 -29.44 2.29
C GLY A 830 4.50 -30.43 1.63
N ALA A 831 4.76 -30.21 0.34
CA ALA A 831 5.71 -30.99 -0.44
C ALA A 831 6.34 -30.12 -1.54
N TYR A 832 7.59 -30.42 -1.89
CA TYR A 832 8.24 -29.85 -3.07
C TYR A 832 7.50 -30.28 -4.34
N ALA A 833 7.34 -29.37 -5.31
CA ALA A 833 6.73 -29.68 -6.58
C ALA A 833 7.28 -28.82 -7.73
N ALA A 834 7.08 -29.31 -8.95
CA ALA A 834 7.33 -28.59 -10.19
C ALA A 834 6.17 -28.81 -11.17
N LEU A 835 5.78 -27.74 -11.87
CA LEU A 835 4.85 -27.77 -13.00
C LEU A 835 5.65 -28.05 -14.27
N ASP A 836 5.16 -28.92 -15.16
CA ASP A 836 5.82 -29.21 -16.43
C ASP A 836 5.83 -27.98 -17.35
N GLY A 837 6.95 -27.75 -18.04
CA GLY A 837 7.27 -26.48 -18.71
C GLY A 837 7.36 -25.26 -17.77
N GLY A 838 7.17 -25.42 -16.46
CA GLY A 838 7.11 -24.35 -15.47
C GLY A 838 8.47 -23.79 -15.04
N PRO A 839 8.51 -22.59 -14.41
CA PRO A 839 9.75 -21.81 -14.31
C PRO A 839 10.65 -22.15 -13.10
N GLY A 840 10.41 -23.25 -12.37
CA GLY A 840 11.22 -23.66 -11.21
C GLY A 840 10.51 -24.61 -10.25
N VAL A 841 11.05 -24.73 -9.03
CA VAL A 841 10.53 -25.57 -7.94
C VAL A 841 9.96 -24.71 -6.81
N PHE A 842 8.83 -25.16 -6.28
CA PHE A 842 8.04 -24.51 -5.23
C PHE A 842 7.55 -25.52 -4.19
N VAL A 843 6.93 -25.05 -3.11
CA VAL A 843 6.27 -25.88 -2.09
C VAL A 843 4.75 -25.76 -2.24
N LEU A 844 4.07 -26.90 -2.38
CA LEU A 844 2.60 -26.97 -2.39
C LEU A 844 2.03 -26.88 -0.97
N PRO A 845 0.88 -26.20 -0.78
CA PRO A 845 0.14 -26.20 0.47
C PRO A 845 -0.13 -27.61 1.00
N ARG A 846 0.02 -27.80 2.31
CA ARG A 846 -0.30 -29.07 2.96
C ARG A 846 -1.70 -29.61 2.58
N SER A 847 -2.70 -28.73 2.51
CA SER A 847 -4.08 -29.08 2.10
C SER A 847 -4.16 -29.69 0.71
N LEU A 848 -3.41 -29.15 -0.26
CA LEU A 848 -3.40 -29.65 -1.63
C LEU A 848 -2.65 -30.98 -1.72
N VAL A 849 -1.58 -31.18 -0.94
CA VAL A 849 -0.89 -32.48 -0.84
C VAL A 849 -1.79 -33.53 -0.21
N GLU A 850 -2.56 -33.18 0.83
CA GLU A 850 -3.52 -34.08 1.48
C GLU A 850 -4.69 -34.44 0.55
N LEU A 851 -5.21 -33.49 -0.23
CA LEU A 851 -6.20 -33.77 -1.30
C LEU A 851 -5.63 -34.70 -2.38
N ILE A 852 -4.47 -34.37 -2.96
CA ILE A 852 -3.84 -35.17 -4.02
C ILE A 852 -3.57 -36.62 -3.58
N THR A 853 -3.23 -36.84 -2.31
CA THR A 853 -2.78 -38.15 -1.81
C THR A 853 -3.86 -39.00 -1.13
N GLN A 854 -5.11 -38.54 -1.09
CA GLN A 854 -6.26 -39.35 -0.66
C GLN A 854 -7.13 -39.78 -1.85
N SER A 855 -7.96 -40.80 -1.62
CA SER A 855 -8.91 -41.30 -2.63
C SER A 855 -10.14 -40.41 -2.79
N HIS A 856 -10.54 -40.17 -4.03
CA HIS A 856 -11.72 -39.37 -4.39
C HIS A 856 -12.97 -40.21 -4.66
N LEU A 857 -12.98 -41.49 -4.29
CA LEU A 857 -14.17 -42.34 -4.36
C LEU A 857 -15.32 -41.78 -3.50
N ASP A 858 -16.54 -41.73 -4.03
CA ASP A 858 -17.74 -41.42 -3.25
C ASP A 858 -18.00 -42.51 -2.21
N ARG A 859 -17.68 -42.20 -0.96
CA ARG A 859 -17.84 -43.07 0.22
C ARG A 859 -19.29 -43.07 0.73
N SER A 860 -20.07 -42.03 0.47
CA SER A 860 -21.45 -41.90 0.97
C SER A 860 -22.35 -43.01 0.41
N ALA A 861 -22.13 -43.40 -0.84
CA ALA A 861 -22.88 -44.45 -1.53
C ALA A 861 -22.75 -45.85 -0.89
N ALA A 862 -21.80 -46.07 0.03
CA ALA A 862 -21.69 -47.32 0.78
C ALA A 862 -22.74 -47.44 1.91
N LEU A 863 -23.40 -46.33 2.27
CA LEU A 863 -24.45 -46.27 3.28
C LEU A 863 -25.82 -46.14 2.62
N VAL A 864 -26.79 -46.88 3.15
CA VAL A 864 -28.20 -46.81 2.72
C VAL A 864 -28.87 -45.64 3.47
N PRO A 865 -29.70 -44.81 2.81
CA PRO A 865 -30.47 -43.76 3.49
C PRO A 865 -31.37 -44.36 4.57
N ARG A 866 -31.38 -43.79 5.78
CA ARG A 866 -32.15 -44.30 6.94
C ARG A 866 -33.64 -44.36 6.62
N GLU A 867 -34.11 -43.35 5.91
CA GLU A 867 -35.48 -43.14 5.46
C GLU A 867 -35.94 -44.17 4.42
N GLU A 868 -35.04 -44.67 3.56
CA GLU A 868 -35.35 -45.70 2.54
C GLU A 868 -35.21 -47.13 3.07
N LEU A 869 -34.60 -47.34 4.23
CA LEU A 869 -34.32 -48.65 4.80
C LEU A 869 -35.61 -49.38 5.22
N THR A 870 -35.79 -50.60 4.72
CA THR A 870 -36.93 -51.49 5.02
C THR A 870 -36.54 -52.75 5.79
N ARG A 871 -35.29 -53.20 5.67
CA ARG A 871 -34.73 -54.34 6.43
C ARG A 871 -33.24 -54.15 6.68
N LEU A 872 -32.76 -54.61 7.84
CA LEU A 872 -31.34 -54.68 8.19
C LEU A 872 -31.06 -56.02 8.89
N ALA A 873 -30.21 -56.87 8.30
CA ALA A 873 -29.74 -58.09 8.94
C ALA A 873 -28.25 -57.98 9.29
N LEU A 874 -27.90 -58.29 10.53
CA LEU A 874 -26.54 -58.30 11.05
C LEU A 874 -26.16 -59.74 11.41
N ARG A 875 -25.07 -60.26 10.84
CA ARG A 875 -24.56 -61.61 11.12
C ARG A 875 -23.14 -61.48 11.69
N PHE A 876 -22.91 -61.94 12.91
CA PHE A 876 -21.64 -61.85 13.62
C PHE A 876 -20.88 -63.17 13.53
N GLY A 877 -19.57 -63.13 13.22
CA GLY A 877 -18.75 -64.32 13.05
C GLY A 877 -18.34 -64.99 14.37
N SER A 878 -18.10 -64.21 15.44
CA SER A 878 -17.77 -64.73 16.77
C SER A 878 -18.12 -63.73 17.88
N PRO A 879 -18.89 -64.13 18.92
CA PRO A 879 -19.71 -65.35 18.95
C PRO A 879 -20.75 -65.32 17.83
N ALA A 880 -21.11 -66.49 17.30
CA ALA A 880 -22.05 -66.59 16.19
C ALA A 880 -23.45 -66.11 16.63
N ARG A 881 -23.91 -64.98 16.05
CA ARG A 881 -25.22 -64.38 16.33
C ARG A 881 -25.79 -63.78 15.04
N ALA A 882 -27.11 -63.86 14.87
CA ALA A 882 -27.83 -63.07 13.88
C ALA A 882 -28.80 -62.10 14.58
N VAL A 883 -29.03 -60.94 13.99
CA VAL A 883 -30.06 -59.97 14.36
C VAL A 883 -30.69 -59.45 13.09
N THR A 884 -31.98 -59.72 12.87
CA THR A 884 -32.74 -59.13 11.76
C THR A 884 -33.68 -58.07 12.30
N LEU A 885 -33.68 -56.89 11.68
CA LEU A 885 -34.67 -55.84 11.85
C LEU A 885 -35.47 -55.69 10.55
N VAL A 886 -36.80 -55.62 10.65
CA VAL A 886 -37.75 -55.35 9.56
C VAL A 886 -38.60 -54.15 9.97
N ARG A 887 -38.88 -53.25 9.04
CA ARG A 887 -39.68 -52.05 9.27
C ARG A 887 -41.17 -52.35 9.07
N ASP A 888 -41.97 -52.01 10.08
CA ASP A 888 -43.43 -52.16 10.11
C ASP A 888 -44.05 -50.76 10.28
N GLY A 889 -44.33 -50.10 9.15
CA GLY A 889 -44.70 -48.68 9.10
C GLY A 889 -43.58 -47.76 9.60
N GLU A 890 -43.83 -47.09 10.72
CA GLU A 890 -42.86 -46.21 11.39
C GLU A 890 -41.94 -46.93 12.39
N ARG A 891 -42.24 -48.18 12.77
CA ARG A 891 -41.54 -48.92 13.84
C ARG A 891 -40.66 -50.04 13.31
N TRP A 892 -39.74 -50.49 14.16
CA TRP A 892 -38.89 -51.65 13.87
C TRP A 892 -39.29 -52.90 14.66
N ARG A 893 -39.11 -54.06 14.02
CA ARG A 893 -39.43 -55.38 14.57
C ARG A 893 -38.33 -56.38 14.27
N THR A 894 -38.20 -57.38 15.11
CA THR A 894 -37.31 -58.52 14.87
C THR A 894 -37.88 -59.48 13.82
N ASP A 895 -37.07 -60.41 13.31
CA ASP A 895 -37.54 -61.56 12.51
C ASP A 895 -38.56 -62.44 13.25
N SER A 896 -38.48 -62.52 14.58
CA SER A 896 -39.52 -63.16 15.42
C SER A 896 -40.84 -62.39 15.52
N GLY A 897 -40.94 -61.19 14.92
CA GLY A 897 -42.12 -60.32 14.98
C GLY A 897 -42.27 -59.51 16.27
N ALA A 898 -41.41 -59.72 17.27
CA ALA A 898 -41.37 -58.87 18.46
C ALA A 898 -40.95 -57.41 18.11
N PRO A 899 -41.55 -56.38 18.71
CA PRO A 899 -41.13 -54.99 18.51
C PRO A 899 -39.71 -54.78 19.04
N ALA A 900 -38.91 -53.97 18.34
CA ALA A 900 -37.59 -53.56 18.78
C ALA A 900 -37.66 -52.24 19.58
N ASP A 901 -36.63 -51.95 20.36
CA ASP A 901 -36.43 -50.63 20.97
C ASP A 901 -36.09 -49.59 19.88
N ASP A 902 -37.10 -48.85 19.41
CA ASP A 902 -36.97 -47.85 18.33
C ASP A 902 -35.85 -46.82 18.62
N ALA A 903 -35.58 -46.48 19.89
CA ALA A 903 -34.52 -45.55 20.26
C ALA A 903 -33.11 -46.18 20.14
N ARG A 904 -32.96 -47.48 20.39
CA ARG A 904 -31.71 -48.21 20.08
C ARG A 904 -31.53 -48.41 18.59
N VAL A 905 -32.60 -48.70 17.85
CA VAL A 905 -32.52 -48.83 16.40
C VAL A 905 -32.11 -47.49 15.78
N ASP A 906 -32.71 -46.37 16.23
CA ASP A 906 -32.30 -45.03 15.81
C ASP A 906 -30.85 -44.70 16.19
N ALA A 907 -30.37 -45.12 17.37
CA ALA A 907 -28.97 -44.96 17.74
C ALA A 907 -28.02 -45.80 16.87
N LEU A 908 -28.39 -47.03 16.51
CA LEU A 908 -27.63 -47.88 15.58
C LEU A 908 -27.62 -47.30 14.17
N LEU A 909 -28.78 -46.92 13.63
CA LEU A 909 -28.91 -46.34 12.30
C LEU A 909 -28.21 -44.98 12.22
N GLY A 910 -28.32 -44.15 13.26
CA GLY A 910 -27.54 -42.92 13.40
C GLY A 910 -26.03 -43.18 13.42
N THR A 911 -25.58 -44.22 14.12
CA THR A 911 -24.16 -44.63 14.16
C THR A 911 -23.65 -45.10 12.79
N LEU A 912 -24.48 -45.82 12.02
CA LEU A 912 -24.14 -46.25 10.67
C LEU A 912 -24.16 -45.08 9.67
N SER A 913 -25.18 -44.20 9.72
CA SER A 913 -25.34 -43.07 8.79
C SER A 913 -24.40 -41.89 9.07
N ALA A 914 -23.98 -41.66 10.31
CA ALA A 914 -23.15 -40.50 10.67
C ALA A 914 -21.67 -40.60 10.23
N MET A 915 -21.25 -41.72 9.63
CA MET A 915 -19.84 -41.96 9.32
C MET A 915 -19.51 -41.97 7.82
N GLY A 916 -19.29 -40.79 7.25
CA GLY A 916 -18.62 -40.64 5.95
C GLY A 916 -17.11 -40.99 5.97
N ALA A 917 -16.53 -41.24 7.14
CA ALA A 917 -15.08 -41.43 7.37
C ALA A 917 -14.51 -42.79 6.91
N LEU A 918 -15.07 -43.39 5.85
CA LEU A 918 -14.52 -44.59 5.23
C LEU A 918 -13.18 -44.26 4.54
N ARG A 919 -12.06 -44.82 5.01
CA ARG A 919 -10.79 -44.76 4.27
C ARG A 919 -10.75 -45.89 3.24
N ALA A 920 -10.53 -45.55 1.98
CA ALA A 920 -10.15 -46.52 0.96
C ALA A 920 -8.69 -46.98 1.21
N PHE A 921 -8.48 -48.30 1.22
CA PHE A 921 -7.19 -48.95 1.44
C PHE A 921 -6.57 -49.46 0.15
N ALA A 922 -7.38 -50.08 -0.71
CA ALA A 922 -6.96 -50.64 -1.98
C ALA A 922 -8.15 -50.73 -2.95
N TYR A 923 -7.82 -50.74 -4.24
CA TYR A 923 -8.73 -51.04 -5.33
C TYR A 923 -8.45 -52.44 -5.88
N GLY A 924 -9.45 -53.10 -6.46
CA GLY A 924 -9.33 -54.49 -6.90
C GLY A 924 -9.61 -55.50 -5.78
N PRO A 925 -9.34 -56.80 -6.01
CA PRO A 925 -9.64 -57.88 -5.06
C PRO A 925 -8.84 -57.74 -3.75
N PRO A 926 -9.40 -58.17 -2.60
CA PRO A 926 -8.72 -58.08 -1.31
C PRO A 926 -7.65 -59.18 -1.14
N GLY A 927 -6.60 -58.86 -0.39
CA GLY A 927 -5.64 -59.87 0.08
C GLY A 927 -6.22 -60.73 1.22
N PRO A 928 -5.69 -61.96 1.42
CA PRO A 928 -6.18 -62.88 2.46
C PRO A 928 -6.05 -62.32 3.88
N GLU A 929 -5.04 -61.47 4.12
CA GLU A 929 -4.82 -60.77 5.39
C GLU A 929 -5.96 -59.80 5.75
N MET A 930 -6.77 -59.38 4.79
CA MET A 930 -7.96 -58.56 5.03
C MET A 930 -9.12 -59.36 5.65
N GLY A 931 -9.03 -60.69 5.74
CA GLY A 931 -9.91 -61.54 6.57
C GLY A 931 -11.33 -61.77 6.07
N PHE A 932 -11.69 -61.34 4.85
CA PHE A 932 -13.06 -61.49 4.33
C PHE A 932 -13.56 -62.93 4.17
N ALA A 933 -12.67 -63.92 4.17
CA ALA A 933 -13.03 -65.34 4.18
C ALA A 933 -13.59 -65.83 5.53
N ALA A 934 -13.34 -65.10 6.62
CA ALA A 934 -13.86 -65.36 7.96
C ALA A 934 -14.37 -64.04 8.57
N PRO A 935 -15.50 -63.50 8.05
CA PRO A 935 -15.92 -62.13 8.33
C PRO A 935 -16.31 -61.90 9.79
N THR A 936 -15.88 -60.75 10.34
CA THR A 936 -16.24 -60.32 11.70
C THR A 936 -17.73 -60.02 11.80
N VAL A 937 -18.27 -59.31 10.79
CA VAL A 937 -19.70 -58.99 10.65
C VAL A 937 -20.06 -59.02 9.16
N VAL A 938 -21.25 -59.52 8.83
CA VAL A 938 -21.90 -59.30 7.53
C VAL A 938 -23.18 -58.50 7.77
N VAL A 939 -23.33 -57.38 7.07
CA VAL A 939 -24.47 -56.47 7.15
C VAL A 939 -25.23 -56.57 5.82
N GLU A 940 -26.51 -56.90 5.86
CA GLU A 940 -27.38 -57.00 4.69
C GLU A 940 -28.55 -56.02 4.86
N ALA A 941 -28.47 -54.87 4.19
CA ALA A 941 -29.49 -53.83 4.19
C ALA A 941 -30.42 -54.01 2.97
N SER A 942 -31.73 -53.80 3.13
CA SER A 942 -32.70 -53.74 2.03
C SER A 942 -33.46 -52.40 2.09
N TYR A 943 -33.75 -51.82 0.93
CA TYR A 943 -34.19 -50.43 0.82
C TYR A 943 -34.97 -50.13 -0.46
N GLY A 944 -35.80 -49.08 -0.42
CA GLY A 944 -36.58 -48.57 -1.55
C GLY A 944 -38.09 -48.57 -1.31
N GLY A 945 -38.80 -47.68 -2.02
CA GLY A 945 -40.26 -47.61 -2.06
C GLY A 945 -40.88 -48.39 -3.24
N ASP A 946 -42.00 -47.90 -3.76
CA ASP A 946 -42.87 -48.58 -4.75
C ASP A 946 -42.18 -49.04 -6.05
N ALA A 947 -41.00 -48.49 -6.37
CA ALA A 947 -40.17 -48.90 -7.51
C ALA A 947 -39.38 -50.21 -7.31
N GLY A 948 -39.54 -50.89 -6.15
CA GLY A 948 -39.00 -52.22 -5.89
C GLY A 948 -37.79 -52.24 -4.95
N ALA A 949 -37.74 -53.28 -4.10
CA ALA A 949 -36.72 -53.42 -3.07
C ALA A 949 -35.34 -53.74 -3.66
N ARG A 950 -34.37 -52.91 -3.33
CA ARG A 950 -32.93 -53.09 -3.58
C ARG A 950 -32.27 -53.64 -2.31
N SER A 951 -31.07 -54.21 -2.44
CA SER A 951 -30.26 -54.61 -1.28
C SER A 951 -28.79 -54.27 -1.44
N VAL A 952 -28.12 -54.09 -0.30
CA VAL A 952 -26.67 -53.94 -0.19
C VAL A 952 -26.17 -54.91 0.86
N ARG A 953 -25.23 -55.79 0.49
CA ARG A 953 -24.40 -56.50 1.45
C ARG A 953 -23.09 -55.75 1.66
N VAL A 954 -22.67 -55.67 2.92
CA VAL A 954 -21.37 -55.14 3.35
C VAL A 954 -20.72 -56.19 4.26
N THR A 955 -19.52 -56.62 3.91
CA THR A 955 -18.73 -57.61 4.63
C THR A 955 -17.60 -56.91 5.38
N VAL A 956 -17.52 -57.13 6.69
CA VAL A 956 -16.44 -56.66 7.57
C VAL A 956 -15.43 -57.78 7.74
N GLY A 957 -14.18 -57.52 7.34
CA GLY A 957 -13.07 -58.45 7.44
C GLY A 957 -12.34 -58.38 8.79
N ALA A 958 -11.02 -58.52 8.75
CA ALA A 958 -10.13 -58.45 9.90
C ALA A 958 -9.95 -57.02 10.43
N ARG A 959 -9.54 -56.92 11.70
CA ARG A 959 -9.07 -55.70 12.36
C ARG A 959 -7.64 -55.36 11.89
N TYR A 960 -7.36 -54.10 11.63
CA TYR A 960 -6.03 -53.56 11.35
C TYR A 960 -5.68 -52.43 12.34
N GLY A 961 -4.39 -52.09 12.42
CA GLY A 961 -3.90 -50.92 13.14
C GLY A 961 -4.00 -50.98 14.67
N SER A 962 -3.66 -49.86 15.30
CA SER A 962 -3.63 -49.70 16.76
C SER A 962 -3.80 -48.23 17.14
N GLY A 963 -4.46 -47.95 18.27
CA GLY A 963 -4.76 -46.57 18.68
C GLY A 963 -5.80 -45.93 17.74
N GLU A 964 -5.65 -44.65 17.45
CA GLU A 964 -6.60 -43.88 16.62
C GLU A 964 -6.63 -44.32 15.15
N GLU A 965 -5.61 -45.03 14.67
CA GLU A 965 -5.61 -45.66 13.34
C GLU A 965 -6.23 -47.08 13.32
N ALA A 966 -6.81 -47.56 14.44
CA ALA A 966 -7.42 -48.89 14.49
C ALA A 966 -8.80 -48.92 13.80
N GLY A 967 -9.01 -49.96 12.98
CA GLY A 967 -10.28 -50.18 12.29
C GLY A 967 -10.40 -51.60 11.77
N TYR A 968 -11.42 -51.84 10.97
CA TYR A 968 -11.71 -53.13 10.33
C TYR A 968 -11.88 -52.93 8.83
N TYR A 969 -11.33 -53.85 8.03
CA TYR A 969 -11.48 -53.80 6.58
C TYR A 969 -12.94 -54.01 6.17
N LEU A 970 -13.38 -53.30 5.14
CA LEU A 970 -14.78 -53.26 4.71
C LEU A 970 -14.86 -53.47 3.20
N ARG A 971 -15.78 -54.33 2.73
CA ARG A 971 -16.13 -54.41 1.30
C ARG A 971 -17.63 -54.47 1.12
N ARG A 972 -18.11 -53.84 0.05
CA ARG A 972 -19.52 -53.83 -0.35
C ARG A 972 -19.68 -54.66 -1.61
N ASP A 973 -20.72 -55.50 -1.67
CA ASP A 973 -21.07 -56.24 -2.89
C ASP A 973 -21.37 -55.24 -4.02
N GLY A 974 -20.68 -55.40 -5.16
CA GLY A 974 -20.74 -54.47 -6.30
C GLY A 974 -19.78 -53.27 -6.25
N LEU A 975 -18.92 -53.16 -5.23
CA LEU A 975 -17.85 -52.16 -5.16
C LEU A 975 -16.47 -52.83 -5.11
N ASP A 976 -15.66 -52.67 -6.15
CA ASP A 976 -14.31 -53.26 -6.20
C ASP A 976 -13.23 -52.40 -5.51
N ALA A 977 -13.50 -52.08 -4.25
CA ALA A 977 -12.60 -51.34 -3.37
C ALA A 977 -12.70 -51.88 -1.94
N THR A 978 -11.56 -52.02 -1.27
CA THR A 978 -11.51 -52.25 0.18
C THR A 978 -11.54 -50.89 0.88
N LEU A 979 -12.63 -50.66 1.61
CA LEU A 979 -12.84 -49.53 2.52
C LEU A 979 -12.52 -49.95 3.97
N SER A 980 -12.94 -49.14 4.94
CA SER A 980 -12.73 -49.42 6.36
C SER A 980 -13.76 -48.73 7.26
N TRP A 981 -14.11 -49.37 8.37
CA TRP A 981 -14.80 -48.73 9.51
C TRP A 981 -13.85 -48.65 10.72
N PRO A 982 -13.84 -47.54 11.49
CA PRO A 982 -13.20 -47.49 12.81
C PRO A 982 -13.83 -48.51 13.78
N GLU A 983 -13.05 -48.92 14.77
CA GLU A 983 -13.43 -49.96 15.75
C GLU A 983 -14.75 -49.65 16.49
N SER A 984 -15.01 -48.37 16.79
CA SER A 984 -16.21 -47.91 17.50
C SER A 984 -17.54 -48.34 16.86
N VAL A 985 -17.60 -48.51 15.53
CA VAL A 985 -18.82 -48.96 14.84
C VAL A 985 -18.96 -50.48 14.83
N ILE A 986 -17.85 -51.22 14.84
CA ILE A 986 -17.90 -52.67 15.02
C ILE A 986 -18.32 -53.00 16.46
N ASP A 987 -17.89 -52.21 17.43
CA ASP A 987 -18.33 -52.35 18.83
C ASP A 987 -19.78 -51.92 19.04
N ALA A 988 -20.25 -50.85 18.38
CA ALA A 988 -21.67 -50.48 18.37
C ALA A 988 -22.55 -51.58 17.74
N LEU A 989 -22.12 -52.17 16.62
CA LEU A 989 -22.78 -53.32 15.99
C LEU A 989 -22.81 -54.54 16.93
N ARG A 990 -21.67 -54.92 17.52
CA ARG A 990 -21.58 -56.04 18.47
C ARG A 990 -22.46 -55.84 19.70
N GLY A 991 -22.45 -54.64 20.27
CA GLY A 991 -23.20 -54.27 21.48
C GLY A 991 -24.71 -54.09 21.25
N PHE A 992 -25.16 -53.98 20.00
CA PHE A 992 -26.57 -53.82 19.69
C PHE A 992 -27.40 -55.05 20.10
N SER A 993 -28.46 -54.81 20.88
CA SER A 993 -29.59 -55.71 21.04
C SER A 993 -30.85 -54.94 20.65
N PRO A 994 -31.71 -55.51 19.78
CA PRO A 994 -33.04 -54.96 19.52
C PRO A 994 -33.88 -54.94 20.81
#